data_AF-A0A816KXM5-F1
#
_entry.id   AF-A0A816KXM5-F1
#
_cell.length_a   1.000
_cell.length_b   1.000
_cell.length_c   1.000
_cell.angle_alpha   90.00
_cell.angle_beta   90.00
_cell.angle_gamma   90.00
#
_symmetry.space_group_name_H-M   'P 1'
#
loop_
_entity.id
_entity.type
_entity.pdbx_description
1 polymer ?
#
loop_
_entity_poly.entity_id
_entity_poly.type
_entity_poly.pdbx_seq_one_letter_code
_entity_poly.pdbx_strand_id
1 'polypeptide(L)'
;MNTISKELINLRYLGSSIDEPKRLLQPITGYAYEPLLTLEEACEPLLNIVPRLPTYIWIAKENSKTPADDLTQEESAAIRLYTMQWDTSDNKVNQSLYGHLNRTLKESDRCKLRPWFRYLKLFLTALVKIPPSPRQIVWRGVHKNLVKDYPTGDRVTRWAFSSCTLSMPVLESDLYLGKEGTRTLFSIDAINGRTIRAHSQFTTEDEILLLPGTYFEVKSILNPAADLYIVHLQQMIPPHVLLEPPFKDAEIFPISNTESIPESLYFRKHSQQFRPWYKKNRIRVSIAAAIALIIVVVVLAAALGTRNTTSTVTLATNTTTTTTTTTTVNTGSFYYNGLLPDPVSVAEAFYAFDGNLLDLYSRRNGEVIGGSIDYVKGYVAYGQAVVLNQSIATQINMKPIIALNVNSSFTIEGFFLLLKTQISATLIQLMPNISMNLINGILNVSLGSNIIISGSSVISTDQWHHFSFVYDASQLTATISIDGIVDGTNFSIKPEIPSNTSKSTIVIGSGFDGYIDQLSISLKAKSQDAILWDATAMAYYPLDISWLMDRGPNGINASASKTISIFGWMLDAINFNVSGSYYAAGEFTALGTPLNSFSIALWVRVEAQTGIFLTVANPYTCLLVLGFRSDNNVLVAYLPNATSSGNGVNIVGPKMPSNAWVHVAFTWSSQNRAKLYTSSFLQGSDDTATTLNNARGGNNSSPMTITLGTYSGPANCEGIQGIPSSKTFIGSLDEFFVFSRELQLSDLEQLITPN
;
A
#
# COMPACT_ATOMS: atom_id res chain seq x y z
N MET A 1 -3.03 57.62 -30.78
CA MET A 1 -3.12 57.81 -29.32
C MET A 1 -4.27 56.96 -28.83
N ASN A 2 -4.16 55.87 -28.06
CA ASN A 2 -3.05 55.06 -27.58
C ASN A 2 -3.56 53.62 -27.69
N THR A 3 -2.95 52.82 -28.55
CA THR A 3 -3.17 51.37 -28.61
C THR A 3 -2.51 50.79 -27.36
N ILE A 4 -3.26 50.65 -26.27
CA ILE A 4 -2.78 49.91 -25.09
C ILE A 4 -2.61 48.46 -25.56
N SER A 5 -1.37 47.97 -25.51
CA SER A 5 -1.04 46.56 -25.70
C SER A 5 -1.98 45.72 -24.85
N LYS A 6 -2.59 44.68 -25.43
CA LYS A 6 -3.23 43.60 -24.67
C LYS A 6 -2.14 42.91 -23.82
N GLU A 7 -1.81 43.49 -22.68
CA GLU A 7 -1.07 42.80 -21.63
C GLU A 7 -1.99 41.70 -21.08
N LEU A 8 -1.45 40.48 -21.01
CA LEU A 8 -2.16 39.26 -20.67
C LEU A 8 -2.82 39.35 -19.28
N ILE A 9 -4.13 39.16 -19.21
CA ILE A 9 -4.90 39.05 -17.94
C ILE A 9 -4.35 37.89 -17.10
N ASN A 10 -4.04 38.12 -15.81
CA ASN A 10 -3.47 37.08 -14.95
C ASN A 10 -4.53 36.12 -14.38
N LEU A 11 -4.86 35.09 -15.17
CA LEU A 11 -5.85 34.05 -14.84
C LEU A 11 -5.57 33.23 -13.56
N ARG A 12 -4.37 33.33 -12.97
CA ARG A 12 -4.05 32.61 -11.72
C ARG A 12 -4.73 33.25 -10.51
N TYR A 13 -4.74 34.58 -10.48
CA TYR A 13 -5.53 35.34 -9.51
C TYR A 13 -7.01 35.36 -9.90
N LEU A 14 -7.34 35.27 -11.19
CA LEU A 14 -8.70 35.31 -11.72
C LEU A 14 -9.25 33.93 -12.08
N GLY A 15 -9.81 33.21 -11.10
CA GLY A 15 -10.40 31.89 -11.34
C GLY A 15 -11.71 31.95 -12.15
N SER A 16 -11.79 31.25 -13.29
CA SER A 16 -13.00 31.13 -14.12
C SER A 16 -13.90 29.93 -13.77
N SER A 17 -13.42 28.96 -12.98
CA SER A 17 -14.24 27.85 -12.46
C SER A 17 -13.86 27.52 -11.00
N ILE A 18 -14.60 28.09 -10.05
CA ILE A 18 -14.39 27.92 -8.60
C ILE A 18 -15.59 27.18 -8.00
N ASP A 19 -16.16 26.24 -8.76
CA ASP A 19 -17.07 25.27 -8.18
C ASP A 19 -16.20 24.27 -7.41
N GLU A 20 -15.73 24.68 -6.23
CA GLU A 20 -15.15 23.74 -5.27
C GLU A 20 -16.22 22.72 -4.92
N PRO A 21 -15.85 21.45 -4.77
CA PRO A 21 -16.79 20.40 -4.41
C PRO A 21 -17.47 20.75 -3.08
N LYS A 22 -18.80 20.75 -3.06
CA LYS A 22 -19.62 21.05 -1.87
C LYS A 22 -19.56 19.95 -0.78
N ARG A 23 -18.77 18.91 -1.02
CA ARG A 23 -18.51 17.80 -0.12
C ARG A 23 -17.02 17.66 0.10
N LEU A 24 -16.63 17.18 1.27
CA LEU A 24 -15.25 16.81 1.54
C LEU A 24 -14.86 15.66 0.60
N LEU A 25 -13.74 15.82 -0.10
CA LEU A 25 -13.16 14.77 -0.94
C LEU A 25 -12.15 13.93 -0.15
N GLN A 26 -11.72 12.82 -0.73
CA GLN A 26 -10.61 12.04 -0.19
C GLN A 26 -9.30 12.86 -0.17
N PRO A 27 -8.42 12.60 0.81
CA PRO A 27 -7.10 13.22 0.89
C PRO A 27 -6.28 13.07 -0.40
N ILE A 28 -5.32 13.98 -0.59
CA ILE A 28 -4.33 13.89 -1.66
C ILE A 28 -3.13 13.11 -1.10
N THR A 29 -3.14 11.80 -1.34
CA THR A 29 -2.14 10.84 -0.87
C THR A 29 -1.60 10.02 -2.05
N GLY A 30 -0.51 9.27 -1.83
CA GLY A 30 0.04 8.33 -2.80
C GLY A 30 1.14 8.92 -3.68
N TYR A 31 1.08 10.22 -3.99
CA TYR A 31 2.12 10.89 -4.77
C TYR A 31 3.47 10.98 -4.02
N ALA A 32 3.46 10.93 -2.69
CA ALA A 32 4.66 11.01 -1.86
C ALA A 32 5.60 9.82 -2.08
N TYR A 33 5.08 8.68 -2.53
CA TYR A 33 5.84 7.47 -2.81
C TYR A 33 6.50 7.47 -4.19
N GLU A 34 6.19 8.43 -5.06
CA GLU A 34 6.90 8.56 -6.33
C GLU A 34 8.37 8.96 -6.07
N PRO A 35 9.31 8.47 -6.90
CA PRO A 35 10.68 8.95 -6.86
C PRO A 35 10.75 10.44 -7.19
N LEU A 36 11.76 11.13 -6.64
CA LEU A 36 12.05 12.50 -7.06
C LEU A 36 12.78 12.43 -8.42
N LEU A 37 12.15 12.99 -9.45
CA LEU A 37 12.58 12.89 -10.86
C LEU A 37 12.96 14.26 -11.43
N THR A 38 13.56 14.27 -12.62
CA THR A 38 13.73 15.50 -13.41
C THR A 38 12.37 16.06 -13.85
N LEU A 39 12.29 17.34 -14.21
CA LEU A 39 11.03 17.96 -14.63
C LEU A 39 10.43 17.28 -15.87
N GLU A 40 11.27 16.85 -16.82
CA GLU A 40 10.86 16.12 -18.02
C GLU A 40 10.19 14.78 -17.67
N GLU A 41 10.87 13.96 -16.87
CA GLU A 41 10.37 12.64 -16.43
C GLU A 41 9.12 12.78 -15.56
N ALA A 42 9.09 13.81 -14.71
CA ALA A 42 7.95 14.10 -13.86
C ALA A 42 6.70 14.52 -14.66
N CYS A 43 6.91 15.17 -15.80
CA CYS A 43 5.85 15.60 -16.71
C CYS A 43 5.53 14.62 -17.84
N GLU A 44 6.29 13.53 -18.00
CA GLU A 44 6.08 12.53 -19.06
C GLU A 44 4.62 12.03 -19.13
N PRO A 45 3.94 11.66 -18.02
CA PRO A 45 2.55 11.20 -18.08
C PRO A 45 1.56 12.31 -18.47
N LEU A 46 1.97 13.58 -18.42
CA LEU A 46 1.14 14.75 -18.65
C LEU A 46 1.17 15.24 -20.10
N LEU A 47 2.04 14.68 -20.95
CA LEU A 47 2.22 15.12 -22.34
C LEU A 47 0.93 15.05 -23.18
N ASN A 48 0.06 14.08 -22.88
CA ASN A 48 -1.24 13.91 -23.54
C ASN A 48 -2.40 14.66 -22.84
N ILE A 49 -2.13 15.27 -21.68
CA ILE A 49 -3.13 15.97 -20.86
C ILE A 49 -2.98 17.48 -21.01
N VAL A 50 -1.74 17.97 -21.02
CA VAL A 50 -1.43 19.41 -21.10
C VAL A 50 -0.83 19.72 -22.47
N PRO A 51 -1.52 20.50 -23.32
CA PRO A 51 -1.05 20.79 -24.65
C PRO A 51 0.23 21.64 -24.62
N ARG A 52 1.14 21.38 -25.58
CA ARG A 52 2.41 22.11 -25.77
C ARG A 52 3.37 22.02 -24.56
N LEU A 53 3.15 21.11 -23.62
CA LEU A 53 3.93 21.00 -22.39
C LEU A 53 5.46 20.91 -22.60
N PRO A 54 6.02 20.17 -23.58
CA PRO A 54 7.46 20.09 -23.79
C PRO A 54 8.16 21.45 -23.95
N THR A 55 7.54 22.37 -24.69
CA THR A 55 8.09 23.72 -24.89
C THR A 55 8.17 24.49 -23.58
N TYR A 56 7.15 24.39 -22.73
CA TYR A 56 7.07 25.11 -21.47
C TYR A 56 7.97 24.49 -20.40
N ILE A 57 8.17 23.17 -20.42
CA ILE A 57 9.20 22.50 -19.60
C ILE A 57 10.57 23.10 -19.91
N TRP A 58 10.95 23.16 -21.19
CA TRP A 58 12.23 23.72 -21.62
C TRP A 58 12.40 25.18 -21.16
N ILE A 59 11.40 26.04 -21.38
CA ILE A 59 11.43 27.44 -20.94
C ILE A 59 11.55 27.54 -19.41
N ALA A 60 10.83 26.71 -18.66
CA ALA A 60 10.87 26.74 -17.19
C ALA A 60 12.26 26.36 -16.65
N LYS A 61 12.93 25.37 -17.24
CA LYS A 61 14.28 24.95 -16.86
C LYS A 61 15.33 25.99 -17.20
N GLU A 62 15.26 26.56 -18.41
CA GLU A 62 16.21 27.58 -18.86
C GLU A 62 16.18 28.82 -17.96
N ASN A 63 15.00 29.20 -17.48
CA ASN A 63 14.80 30.33 -16.57
C ASN A 63 15.01 29.97 -15.08
N SER A 64 15.48 28.76 -14.76
CA SER A 64 15.68 28.30 -13.38
C SER A 64 17.10 27.75 -13.13
N LYS A 65 18.08 28.14 -13.97
CA LYS A 65 19.48 27.65 -13.87
C LYS A 65 20.20 28.01 -12.57
N THR A 66 19.81 29.10 -11.92
CA THR A 66 20.40 29.59 -10.66
C THR A 66 19.28 29.81 -9.63
N PRO A 67 18.73 28.74 -9.05
CA PRO A 67 17.60 28.82 -8.13
C PRO A 67 18.00 29.39 -6.76
N ALA A 68 17.06 30.07 -6.10
CA ALA A 68 17.16 30.48 -4.70
C ALA A 68 16.69 29.37 -3.73
N ASP A 69 16.65 29.67 -2.43
CA ASP A 69 16.02 28.85 -1.38
C ASP A 69 16.53 27.39 -1.30
N ASP A 70 17.79 27.15 -1.67
CA ASP A 70 18.44 25.83 -1.74
C ASP A 70 17.68 24.79 -2.57
N LEU A 71 16.83 25.25 -3.49
CA LEU A 71 16.14 24.39 -4.44
C LEU A 71 17.08 23.94 -5.55
N THR A 72 16.87 22.73 -6.04
CA THR A 72 17.49 22.30 -7.30
C THR A 72 16.89 23.03 -8.50
N GLN A 73 17.58 22.99 -9.64
CA GLN A 73 17.03 23.53 -10.90
C GLN A 73 15.67 22.89 -11.23
N GLU A 74 15.53 21.58 -11.06
CA GLU A 74 14.30 20.84 -11.37
C GLU A 74 13.14 21.27 -10.46
N GLU A 75 13.40 21.44 -9.16
CA GLU A 75 12.42 21.91 -8.17
C GLU A 75 11.96 23.35 -8.44
N SER A 76 12.90 24.26 -8.68
CA SER A 76 12.57 25.64 -9.05
C SER A 76 11.83 25.72 -10.38
N ALA A 77 12.23 24.91 -11.37
CA ALA A 77 11.58 24.86 -12.67
C ALA A 77 10.16 24.29 -12.58
N ALA A 78 9.90 23.35 -11.68
CA ALA A 78 8.54 22.85 -11.42
C ALA A 78 7.61 23.96 -10.91
N ILE A 79 8.09 24.80 -9.99
CA ILE A 79 7.34 25.98 -9.52
C ILE A 79 7.16 26.98 -10.66
N ARG A 80 8.21 27.29 -11.41
CA ARG A 80 8.11 28.21 -12.55
C ARG A 80 7.09 27.73 -13.57
N LEU A 81 7.14 26.46 -13.97
CA LEU A 81 6.20 25.84 -14.90
C LEU A 81 4.74 25.95 -14.42
N TYR A 82 4.50 25.74 -13.12
CA TYR A 82 3.17 25.93 -12.54
C TYR A 82 2.67 27.37 -12.71
N THR A 83 3.55 28.36 -12.54
CA THR A 83 3.19 29.78 -12.62
C THR A 83 3.08 30.33 -14.04
N MET A 84 3.58 29.61 -15.06
CA MET A 84 3.55 30.09 -16.44
C MET A 84 2.13 30.15 -17.02
N GLN A 85 1.88 31.19 -17.81
CA GLN A 85 0.70 31.29 -18.67
C GLN A 85 1.06 30.88 -20.09
N TRP A 86 0.11 30.22 -20.76
CA TRP A 86 0.21 29.88 -22.17
C TRP A 86 -0.46 30.98 -23.01
N ASP A 87 0.09 31.26 -24.19
CA ASP A 87 -0.57 32.15 -25.16
C ASP A 87 -1.91 31.55 -25.64
N THR A 88 -3.01 32.26 -25.36
CA THR A 88 -4.37 31.86 -25.72
C THR A 88 -4.87 32.72 -26.88
N SER A 89 -4.40 32.44 -28.10
CA SER A 89 -4.96 33.05 -29.32
C SER A 89 -6.47 32.81 -29.49
N ASP A 90 -7.03 31.79 -28.82
CA ASP A 90 -8.37 31.26 -29.09
C ASP A 90 -9.42 31.48 -27.98
N ASN A 91 -9.23 32.44 -27.05
CA ASN A 91 -10.20 32.76 -25.98
C ASN A 91 -10.64 31.56 -25.09
N LYS A 92 -9.96 30.40 -25.16
CA LYS A 92 -10.24 29.23 -24.31
C LYS A 92 -9.43 29.33 -23.01
N VAL A 93 -10.12 29.69 -21.93
CA VAL A 93 -9.55 29.80 -20.58
C VAL A 93 -9.12 28.40 -20.09
N ASN A 94 -7.89 28.29 -19.55
CA ASN A 94 -7.29 27.11 -18.87
C ASN A 94 -6.56 26.05 -19.76
N GLN A 95 -5.61 26.46 -20.61
CA GLN A 95 -4.72 25.49 -21.30
C GLN A 95 -3.39 25.20 -20.55
N SER A 96 -2.89 26.17 -19.78
CA SER A 96 -2.60 25.99 -18.35
C SER A 96 -2.16 24.62 -17.80
N LEU A 97 -0.90 24.31 -17.47
CA LEU A 97 -0.58 23.26 -16.48
C LEU A 97 -1.27 23.59 -15.15
N TYR A 98 -1.17 24.85 -14.69
CA TYR A 98 -1.94 25.37 -13.56
C TYR A 98 -3.44 25.08 -13.69
N GLY A 99 -4.01 25.39 -14.86
CA GLY A 99 -5.44 25.22 -15.12
C GLY A 99 -5.87 23.75 -15.10
N HIS A 100 -5.10 22.85 -15.72
CA HIS A 100 -5.36 21.43 -15.74
C HIS A 100 -5.18 20.80 -14.35
N LEU A 101 -4.07 21.08 -13.66
CA LEU A 101 -3.80 20.53 -12.34
C LEU A 101 -4.87 20.94 -11.32
N ASN A 102 -5.18 22.24 -11.23
CA ASN A 102 -6.17 22.73 -10.28
C ASN A 102 -7.59 22.26 -10.61
N ARG A 103 -7.90 21.95 -11.88
CA ARG A 103 -9.16 21.29 -12.24
C ARG A 103 -9.16 19.86 -11.72
N THR A 104 -8.11 19.09 -12.01
CA THR A 104 -7.99 17.70 -11.58
C THR A 104 -8.02 17.55 -10.06
N LEU A 105 -7.41 18.46 -9.31
CA LEU A 105 -7.43 18.46 -7.84
C LEU A 105 -8.86 18.60 -7.25
N LYS A 106 -9.78 19.21 -7.99
CA LYS A 106 -11.19 19.40 -7.58
C LYS A 106 -12.09 18.22 -7.98
N GLU A 107 -11.61 17.31 -8.81
CA GLU A 107 -12.36 16.13 -9.21
C GLU A 107 -12.55 15.19 -8.02
N SER A 108 -13.78 14.71 -7.80
CA SER A 108 -14.04 13.73 -6.75
C SER A 108 -13.41 12.36 -7.05
N ASP A 109 -13.19 12.07 -8.33
CA ASP A 109 -12.45 10.89 -8.77
C ASP A 109 -10.94 11.14 -8.64
N ARG A 110 -10.34 10.61 -7.56
CA ARG A 110 -8.91 10.75 -7.28
C ARG A 110 -8.02 9.98 -8.24
N CYS A 111 -8.54 9.01 -9.00
CA CYS A 111 -7.77 8.30 -10.00
C CYS A 111 -7.29 9.22 -11.12
N LYS A 112 -8.06 10.28 -11.44
CA LYS A 112 -7.65 11.30 -12.43
C LYS A 112 -6.40 12.08 -12.01
N LEU A 113 -6.05 12.07 -10.73
CA LEU A 113 -4.85 12.73 -10.22
C LEU A 113 -3.59 11.88 -10.41
N ARG A 114 -3.70 10.57 -10.67
CA ARG A 114 -2.53 9.69 -10.80
C ARG A 114 -1.50 10.11 -11.85
N PRO A 115 -1.88 10.52 -13.07
CA PRO A 115 -0.89 11.02 -14.04
C PRO A 115 -0.07 12.22 -13.52
N TRP A 116 -0.59 12.93 -12.51
CA TRP A 116 0.06 14.07 -11.89
C TRP A 116 0.99 13.70 -10.75
N PHE A 117 1.04 12.44 -10.28
CA PHE A 117 1.77 12.08 -9.06
C PHE A 117 3.25 12.39 -9.14
N ARG A 118 3.92 12.04 -10.25
CA ARG A 118 5.34 12.36 -10.45
C ARG A 118 5.61 13.87 -10.44
N TYR A 119 4.77 14.65 -11.11
CA TYR A 119 4.86 16.11 -11.09
C TYR A 119 4.55 16.69 -9.70
N LEU A 120 3.51 16.19 -9.02
CA LEU A 120 3.13 16.62 -7.66
C LEU A 120 4.24 16.30 -6.66
N LYS A 121 4.91 15.16 -6.78
CA LYS A 121 6.08 14.81 -5.97
C LYS A 121 7.17 15.87 -6.11
N LEU A 122 7.59 16.19 -7.32
CA LEU A 122 8.62 17.20 -7.59
C LEU A 122 8.18 18.59 -7.11
N PHE A 123 6.97 18.99 -7.47
CA PHE A 123 6.44 20.32 -7.19
C PHE A 123 6.19 20.56 -5.69
N LEU A 124 5.59 19.61 -4.97
CA LEU A 124 5.35 19.76 -3.54
C LEU A 124 6.63 19.58 -2.72
N THR A 125 7.60 18.80 -3.18
CA THR A 125 8.95 18.78 -2.58
C THR A 125 9.57 20.18 -2.64
N ALA A 126 9.53 20.82 -3.81
CA ALA A 126 10.03 22.17 -4.00
C ALA A 126 9.35 23.19 -3.08
N LEU A 127 8.01 23.16 -3.01
CA LEU A 127 7.24 24.09 -2.18
C LEU A 127 7.45 23.88 -0.68
N VAL A 128 7.60 22.64 -0.22
CA VAL A 128 7.75 22.36 1.22
C VAL A 128 9.17 22.64 1.71
N LYS A 129 10.18 22.59 0.83
CA LYS A 129 11.54 23.08 1.13
C LYS A 129 11.59 24.60 1.36
N ILE A 130 10.72 25.37 0.71
CA ILE A 130 10.57 26.80 1.00
C ILE A 130 9.92 26.93 2.39
N PRO A 131 10.53 27.67 3.33
CA PRO A 131 9.96 27.88 4.66
C PRO A 131 8.53 28.47 4.59
N PRO A 132 7.61 28.04 5.48
CA PRO A 132 6.29 28.66 5.56
C PRO A 132 6.43 30.14 5.92
N SER A 133 5.69 31.00 5.21
CA SER A 133 5.57 32.40 5.59
C SER A 133 4.93 32.53 6.98
N PRO A 134 5.34 33.55 7.78
CA PRO A 134 4.68 33.84 9.04
C PRO A 134 3.17 34.04 8.85
N ARG A 135 2.40 33.78 9.91
CA ARG A 135 0.95 33.98 9.86
C ARG A 135 0.62 35.41 9.45
N GLN A 136 -0.13 35.57 8.37
CA GLN A 136 -0.44 36.88 7.78
C GLN A 136 -1.70 36.84 6.91
N ILE A 137 -2.25 38.03 6.64
CA ILE A 137 -3.39 38.17 5.72
C ILE A 137 -2.89 38.15 4.28
N VAL A 138 -3.42 37.23 3.47
CA VAL A 138 -3.21 37.15 2.04
C VAL A 138 -4.52 37.34 1.28
N TRP A 139 -4.43 37.85 0.06
CA TRP A 139 -5.60 38.27 -0.70
C TRP A 139 -5.76 37.49 -2.00
N ARG A 140 -7.00 37.15 -2.35
CA ARG A 140 -7.34 36.52 -3.63
C ARG A 140 -8.64 37.08 -4.22
N GLY A 141 -8.56 37.60 -5.44
CA GLY A 141 -9.72 38.12 -6.17
C GLY A 141 -10.44 37.06 -7.02
N VAL A 142 -11.72 37.27 -7.33
CA VAL A 142 -12.53 36.44 -8.23
C VAL A 142 -13.62 37.29 -8.89
N HIS A 143 -13.81 37.22 -10.21
CA HIS A 143 -14.91 37.88 -10.95
C HIS A 143 -16.25 37.11 -10.88
N LYS A 144 -16.72 36.78 -9.68
CA LYS A 144 -18.02 36.11 -9.43
C LYS A 144 -18.47 36.42 -8.00
N ASN A 145 -19.78 36.47 -7.75
CA ASN A 145 -20.31 36.47 -6.38
C ASN A 145 -20.30 35.05 -5.84
N LEU A 146 -19.50 34.79 -4.80
CA LEU A 146 -19.35 33.49 -4.17
C LEU A 146 -19.96 33.42 -2.76
N VAL A 147 -20.64 34.46 -2.28
CA VAL A 147 -21.16 34.52 -0.89
C VAL A 147 -22.00 33.31 -0.51
N LYS A 148 -22.78 32.76 -1.44
CA LYS A 148 -23.64 31.59 -1.21
C LYS A 148 -22.86 30.31 -0.94
N ASP A 149 -21.61 30.21 -1.40
CA ASP A 149 -20.76 29.04 -1.23
C ASP A 149 -19.88 29.15 0.04
N TYR A 150 -19.92 30.29 0.75
CA TYR A 150 -19.18 30.53 1.99
C TYR A 150 -20.08 31.11 3.09
N PRO A 151 -21.06 30.36 3.62
CA PRO A 151 -21.84 30.81 4.77
C PRO A 151 -20.93 31.09 5.97
N THR A 152 -21.23 32.14 6.74
CA THR A 152 -20.44 32.46 7.95
C THR A 152 -20.57 31.35 8.99
N GLY A 153 -19.45 30.93 9.58
CA GLY A 153 -19.36 29.82 10.54
C GLY A 153 -19.08 28.46 9.90
N ASP A 154 -19.26 28.33 8.58
CA ASP A 154 -18.98 27.07 7.88
C ASP A 154 -17.47 26.81 7.77
N ARG A 155 -17.16 25.51 7.60
CA ARG A 155 -15.80 25.05 7.34
C ARG A 155 -15.69 24.53 5.91
N VAL A 156 -14.70 25.02 5.19
CA VAL A 156 -14.54 24.76 3.76
C VAL A 156 -13.12 24.30 3.45
N THR A 157 -12.99 23.35 2.53
CA THR A 157 -11.69 22.86 2.05
C THR A 157 -11.47 23.35 0.62
N ARG A 158 -10.35 24.03 0.35
CA ARG A 158 -9.90 24.31 -1.01
C ARG A 158 -8.97 23.19 -1.47
N TRP A 159 -9.43 22.41 -2.43
CA TRP A 159 -8.66 21.27 -2.94
C TRP A 159 -7.61 21.67 -3.95
N ALA A 160 -7.84 22.75 -4.70
CA ALA A 160 -6.82 23.33 -5.56
C ALA A 160 -5.86 24.21 -4.76
N PHE A 161 -4.67 24.41 -5.33
CA PHE A 161 -3.75 25.44 -4.88
C PHE A 161 -4.39 26.84 -4.99
N SER A 162 -3.96 27.75 -4.12
CA SER A 162 -4.43 29.14 -4.18
C SER A 162 -3.29 30.14 -4.31
N SER A 163 -3.14 30.71 -5.51
CA SER A 163 -2.32 31.89 -5.73
C SER A 163 -2.98 33.10 -5.08
N CYS A 164 -2.25 33.72 -4.15
CA CYS A 164 -2.65 34.89 -3.36
C CYS A 164 -1.56 35.96 -3.44
N THR A 165 -1.91 37.20 -3.11
CA THR A 165 -0.98 38.33 -3.08
C THR A 165 -0.96 38.98 -1.70
N LEU A 166 0.19 39.51 -1.30
CA LEU A 166 0.32 40.40 -0.14
C LEU A 166 -0.04 41.85 -0.48
N SER A 167 -0.02 42.22 -1.76
CA SER A 167 -0.14 43.59 -2.21
C SER A 167 -1.60 43.95 -2.51
N MET A 168 -2.24 44.64 -1.57
CA MET A 168 -3.60 45.16 -1.75
C MET A 168 -3.75 46.09 -2.97
N PRO A 169 -2.79 47.00 -3.29
CA PRO A 169 -2.89 47.88 -4.46
C PRO A 169 -2.99 47.12 -5.80
N VAL A 170 -2.42 45.93 -5.87
CA VAL A 170 -2.43 45.09 -7.07
C VAL A 170 -3.86 44.61 -7.39
N LEU A 171 -4.74 44.50 -6.40
CA LEU A 171 -6.15 44.12 -6.58
C LEU A 171 -6.98 45.20 -7.28
N GLU A 172 -6.55 46.46 -7.27
CA GLU A 172 -7.24 47.52 -8.00
C GLU A 172 -7.03 47.43 -9.52
N SER A 173 -6.05 46.66 -9.98
CA SER A 173 -5.79 46.42 -11.40
C SER A 173 -6.80 45.43 -11.99
N ASP A 174 -7.27 45.71 -13.20
CA ASP A 174 -8.12 44.81 -13.99
C ASP A 174 -7.45 43.46 -14.31
N LEU A 175 -6.12 43.39 -14.18
CA LEU A 175 -5.36 42.14 -14.31
C LEU A 175 -5.60 41.17 -13.14
N TYR A 176 -6.17 41.63 -12.01
CA TYR A 176 -6.31 40.88 -10.76
C TYR A 176 -7.72 40.84 -10.18
N LEU A 177 -8.39 41.97 -10.02
CA LEU A 177 -9.78 42.01 -9.51
C LEU A 177 -10.56 43.19 -10.10
N GLY A 178 -9.87 44.30 -10.36
CA GLY A 178 -10.47 45.50 -10.97
C GLY A 178 -11.43 46.24 -10.04
N LYS A 179 -11.94 47.36 -10.55
CA LYS A 179 -12.82 48.27 -9.79
C LYS A 179 -14.31 48.09 -10.10
N GLU A 180 -14.63 47.33 -11.14
CA GLU A 180 -15.98 47.21 -11.68
C GLU A 180 -16.39 45.74 -11.88
N GLY A 181 -17.69 45.49 -11.86
CA GLY A 181 -18.26 44.17 -12.11
C GLY A 181 -18.38 43.31 -10.85
N THR A 182 -19.27 42.31 -10.92
CA THR A 182 -19.54 41.42 -9.79
C THR A 182 -18.31 40.60 -9.42
N ARG A 183 -17.82 40.78 -8.20
CA ARG A 183 -16.54 40.23 -7.77
C ARG A 183 -16.48 39.89 -6.28
N THR A 184 -15.72 38.85 -5.94
CA THR A 184 -15.44 38.41 -4.57
C THR A 184 -13.96 38.56 -4.26
N LEU A 185 -13.62 39.21 -3.15
CA LEU A 185 -12.30 39.30 -2.58
C LEU A 185 -12.20 38.41 -1.34
N PHE A 186 -11.32 37.42 -1.35
CA PHE A 186 -10.99 36.64 -0.17
C PHE A 186 -9.91 37.35 0.64
N SER A 187 -10.20 37.61 1.90
CA SER A 187 -9.23 38.03 2.93
C SER A 187 -8.88 36.81 3.77
N ILE A 188 -7.68 36.26 3.61
CA ILE A 188 -7.33 34.95 4.17
C ILE A 188 -6.25 35.13 5.23
N ASP A 189 -6.57 34.85 6.49
CA ASP A 189 -5.59 34.69 7.57
C ASP A 189 -4.90 33.33 7.42
N ALA A 190 -3.76 33.33 6.72
CA ALA A 190 -3.02 32.14 6.32
C ALA A 190 -1.89 31.82 7.31
N ILE A 191 -1.65 30.52 7.57
CA ILE A 191 -0.67 30.04 8.54
C ILE A 191 0.52 29.30 7.93
N ASN A 192 0.45 28.88 6.66
CA ASN A 192 1.53 28.10 6.02
C ASN A 192 1.75 28.42 4.54
N GLY A 193 1.42 29.63 4.10
CA GLY A 193 1.61 30.04 2.70
C GLY A 193 3.08 29.99 2.30
N ARG A 194 3.37 29.64 1.03
CA ARG A 194 4.72 29.59 0.48
C ARG A 194 4.98 30.79 -0.42
N THR A 195 5.99 31.58 -0.10
CA THR A 195 6.40 32.71 -0.94
C THR A 195 7.19 32.18 -2.12
N ILE A 196 6.62 32.26 -3.33
CA ILE A 196 7.22 31.68 -4.53
C ILE A 196 7.80 32.72 -5.49
N ARG A 197 7.89 33.99 -5.07
CA ARG A 197 8.35 35.11 -5.90
C ARG A 197 9.68 34.85 -6.62
N ALA A 198 10.66 34.24 -5.94
CA ALA A 198 11.97 33.93 -6.53
C ALA A 198 11.92 32.84 -7.62
N HIS A 199 10.87 32.01 -7.60
CA HIS A 199 10.70 30.85 -8.47
C HIS A 199 9.54 31.01 -9.47
N SER A 200 8.73 32.06 -9.33
CA SER A 200 7.59 32.35 -10.20
C SER A 200 8.04 32.93 -11.55
N GLN A 201 7.24 32.69 -12.59
CA GLN A 201 7.34 33.35 -13.89
C GLN A 201 7.14 34.87 -13.75
N PHE A 202 6.41 35.31 -12.73
CA PHE A 202 6.10 36.70 -12.47
C PHE A 202 6.85 37.19 -11.22
N THR A 203 8.14 37.49 -11.39
CA THR A 203 9.06 37.81 -10.29
C THR A 203 8.79 39.16 -9.60
N THR A 204 7.96 40.01 -10.21
CA THR A 204 7.50 41.28 -9.65
C THR A 204 6.30 41.12 -8.71
N GLU A 205 5.68 39.95 -8.68
CA GLU A 205 4.54 39.65 -7.82
C GLU A 205 5.01 39.07 -6.48
N ASP A 206 4.49 39.61 -5.37
CA ASP A 206 4.62 39.00 -4.05
C ASP A 206 3.64 37.82 -3.90
N GLU A 207 3.80 36.83 -4.79
CA GLU A 207 2.93 35.67 -4.89
C GLU A 207 3.17 34.72 -3.70
N ILE A 208 2.08 34.48 -2.96
CA ILE A 208 1.99 33.45 -1.93
C ILE A 208 1.08 32.36 -2.42
N LEU A 209 1.60 31.13 -2.42
CA LEU A 209 0.85 29.94 -2.78
C LEU A 209 0.37 29.22 -1.51
N LEU A 210 -0.94 29.03 -1.40
CA LEU A 210 -1.51 28.10 -0.42
C LEU A 210 -1.58 26.70 -1.06
N LEU A 211 -1.19 25.69 -0.28
CA LEU A 211 -1.14 24.29 -0.70
C LEU A 211 -2.54 23.70 -0.95
N PRO A 212 -2.67 22.61 -1.73
CA PRO A 212 -3.96 21.98 -1.96
C PRO A 212 -4.46 21.30 -0.68
N GLY A 213 -5.78 21.14 -0.58
CA GLY A 213 -6.42 20.61 0.63
C GLY A 213 -6.39 21.60 1.81
N THR A 214 -6.22 22.91 1.57
CA THR A 214 -6.22 23.91 2.64
C THR A 214 -7.60 24.03 3.27
N TYR A 215 -7.65 23.97 4.60
CA TYR A 215 -8.88 24.01 5.40
C TYR A 215 -9.12 25.39 6.01
N PHE A 216 -10.34 25.90 5.90
CA PHE A 216 -10.71 27.23 6.37
C PHE A 216 -11.98 27.20 7.22
N GLU A 217 -12.09 28.15 8.15
CA GLU A 217 -13.35 28.60 8.74
C GLU A 217 -13.74 29.95 8.11
N VAL A 218 -15.01 30.09 7.72
CA VAL A 218 -15.55 31.35 7.22
C VAL A 218 -15.90 32.24 8.41
N LYS A 219 -15.12 33.31 8.64
CA LYS A 219 -15.29 34.17 9.82
C LYS A 219 -16.35 35.24 9.63
N SER A 220 -16.41 35.84 8.45
CA SER A 220 -17.35 36.92 8.17
C SER A 220 -17.46 37.20 6.67
N ILE A 221 -18.57 37.80 6.28
CA ILE A 221 -18.80 38.31 4.92
C ILE A 221 -19.13 39.80 5.04
N LEU A 222 -18.50 40.61 4.20
CA LEU A 222 -18.74 42.05 4.10
C LEU A 222 -19.13 42.39 2.67
N ASN A 223 -20.08 43.30 2.48
CA ASN A 223 -20.52 43.78 1.17
C ASN A 223 -20.37 45.31 1.10
N PRO A 224 -19.15 45.83 0.92
CA PRO A 224 -18.88 47.27 1.01
C PRO A 224 -19.42 48.07 -0.19
N ALA A 225 -19.69 47.43 -1.33
CA ALA A 225 -20.25 48.04 -2.53
C ALA A 225 -21.13 47.02 -3.28
N ALA A 226 -22.11 47.46 -4.06
CA ALA A 226 -23.15 46.60 -4.64
C ALA A 226 -22.62 45.38 -5.43
N ASP A 227 -21.43 45.49 -6.02
CA ASP A 227 -20.80 44.47 -6.85
C ASP A 227 -19.53 43.86 -6.24
N LEU A 228 -19.13 44.25 -5.02
CA LEU A 228 -17.94 43.73 -4.33
C LEU A 228 -18.33 43.00 -3.04
N TYR A 229 -17.95 41.73 -2.97
CA TYR A 229 -18.15 40.89 -1.80
C TYR A 229 -16.80 40.54 -1.19
N ILE A 230 -16.63 40.72 0.12
CA ILE A 230 -15.41 40.34 0.84
C ILE A 230 -15.73 39.16 1.74
N VAL A 231 -15.01 38.06 1.58
CA VAL A 231 -15.14 36.86 2.42
C VAL A 231 -13.87 36.72 3.25
N HIS A 232 -14.00 36.81 4.57
CA HIS A 232 -12.89 36.61 5.50
C HIS A 232 -12.78 35.13 5.89
N LEU A 233 -11.64 34.52 5.59
CA LEU A 233 -11.33 33.14 5.89
C LEU A 233 -10.19 33.07 6.90
N GLN A 234 -10.32 32.19 7.88
CA GLN A 234 -9.23 31.82 8.77
C GLN A 234 -8.74 30.44 8.39
N GLN A 235 -7.47 30.31 8.04
CA GLN A 235 -6.87 29.00 7.80
C GLN A 235 -6.74 28.24 9.11
N MET A 236 -7.14 26.97 9.08
CA MET A 236 -7.13 26.06 10.21
C MET A 236 -6.23 24.87 9.89
N ILE A 237 -5.60 24.30 10.92
CA ILE A 237 -5.01 22.96 10.79
C ILE A 237 -6.18 21.97 10.70
N PRO A 238 -6.26 21.15 9.64
CA PRO A 238 -7.36 20.20 9.49
C PRO A 238 -7.29 19.11 10.58
N PRO A 239 -8.44 18.56 11.00
CA PRO A 239 -8.48 17.50 12.01
C PRO A 239 -7.86 16.17 11.53
N HIS A 240 -7.69 16.02 10.21
CA HIS A 240 -7.06 14.87 9.56
C HIS A 240 -6.14 15.35 8.42
N VAL A 241 -5.19 14.50 8.03
CA VAL A 241 -4.28 14.79 6.90
C VAL A 241 -5.09 14.86 5.61
N LEU A 242 -5.14 16.05 5.00
CA LEU A 242 -5.78 16.27 3.70
C LEU A 242 -4.78 16.26 2.54
N LEU A 243 -3.50 16.48 2.86
CA LEU A 243 -2.37 16.47 1.94
C LEU A 243 -1.21 15.74 2.63
N GLU A 244 -0.76 14.63 2.03
CA GLU A 244 0.37 13.86 2.53
C GLU A 244 1.68 14.65 2.41
N PRO A 245 2.61 14.62 3.39
CA PRO A 245 3.91 15.25 3.23
C PRO A 245 4.73 14.61 2.09
N PRO A 246 5.44 15.39 1.26
CA PRO A 246 6.17 14.86 0.10
C PRO A 246 7.40 14.02 0.49
N PHE A 247 7.93 14.16 1.70
CA PHE A 247 9.04 13.35 2.23
C PHE A 247 8.97 13.32 3.76
N LYS A 248 9.73 12.43 4.38
CA LYS A 248 9.81 12.31 5.83
C LYS A 248 10.32 13.62 6.45
N ASP A 249 9.71 14.05 7.55
CA ASP A 249 10.05 15.29 8.27
C ASP A 249 9.71 16.60 7.51
N ALA A 250 8.97 16.50 6.39
CA ALA A 250 8.54 17.68 5.64
C ALA A 250 7.47 18.49 6.41
N GLU A 251 7.78 19.74 6.72
CA GLU A 251 6.91 20.62 7.50
C GLU A 251 5.83 21.31 6.65
N ILE A 252 4.62 20.76 6.61
CA ILE A 252 3.48 21.41 5.94
C ILE A 252 3.00 22.65 6.74
N PHE A 253 3.02 22.58 8.07
CA PHE A 253 2.58 23.64 8.98
C PHE A 253 3.75 24.12 9.86
N PRO A 254 3.79 25.40 10.28
CA PRO A 254 4.85 25.91 11.14
C PRO A 254 4.84 25.27 12.54
N ILE A 255 6.02 25.01 13.09
CA ILE A 255 6.21 24.55 14.48
C ILE A 255 5.86 25.70 15.45
N SER A 256 4.87 25.50 16.33
CA SER A 256 4.52 26.50 17.35
C SER A 256 5.47 26.43 18.55
N ASN A 257 6.21 27.50 18.83
CA ASN A 257 6.92 27.72 20.10
C ASN A 257 5.93 28.10 21.22
N THR A 258 5.09 27.18 21.66
CA THR A 258 4.35 27.26 22.94
C THR A 258 3.79 25.89 23.29
N GLU A 259 4.19 25.39 24.47
CA GLU A 259 3.78 24.16 25.14
C GLU A 259 3.98 22.86 24.35
N SER A 260 4.84 22.00 24.90
CA SER A 260 5.00 20.61 24.50
C SER A 260 3.64 19.95 24.30
N ILE A 261 3.30 19.69 23.05
CA ILE A 261 2.19 18.81 22.70
C ILE A 261 2.53 17.45 23.31
N PRO A 262 1.76 16.92 24.28
CA PRO A 262 2.03 15.60 24.79
C PRO A 262 1.81 14.61 23.63
N GLU A 263 2.68 13.60 23.51
CA GLU A 263 2.64 12.49 22.53
C GLU A 263 1.25 11.83 22.35
N SER A 264 0.28 12.13 23.21
CA SER A 264 -1.12 11.75 23.14
C SER A 264 -1.98 12.39 22.03
N LEU A 265 -1.42 13.21 21.12
CA LEU A 265 -2.18 13.90 20.05
C LEU A 265 -1.96 13.32 18.63
N TYR A 266 -1.11 12.31 18.47
CA TYR A 266 -1.27 11.35 17.37
C TYR A 266 -2.33 10.32 17.76
N PHE A 267 -3.38 10.20 16.95
CA PHE A 267 -4.47 9.23 17.07
C PHE A 267 -5.28 9.25 18.38
N ARG A 268 -6.23 10.19 18.48
CA ARG A 268 -7.41 9.98 19.33
C ARG A 268 -8.52 9.29 18.53
N LYS A 269 -8.55 7.95 18.59
CA LYS A 269 -9.68 7.09 18.21
C LYS A 269 -10.99 7.65 18.80
N HIS A 270 -11.86 8.22 17.97
CA HIS A 270 -13.25 8.47 18.34
C HIS A 270 -14.11 7.24 18.04
N SER A 271 -13.97 6.22 18.88
CA SER A 271 -15.03 5.23 19.15
C SER A 271 -15.45 5.34 20.62
N GLN A 272 -15.90 6.53 21.02
CA GLN A 272 -16.48 6.76 22.35
C GLN A 272 -17.73 7.62 22.29
N GLN A 273 -18.87 6.97 22.01
CA GLN A 273 -20.16 7.44 22.52
C GLN A 273 -20.94 6.38 23.33
N PHE A 274 -20.34 5.23 23.67
CA PHE A 274 -20.99 4.20 24.50
C PHE A 274 -20.20 3.77 25.76
N ARG A 275 -19.41 4.65 26.39
CA ARG A 275 -18.47 4.24 27.46
C ARG A 275 -18.69 4.72 28.91
N PRO A 276 -19.46 5.77 29.28
CA PRO A 276 -19.56 6.14 30.71
C PRO A 276 -20.45 5.22 31.55
N TRP A 277 -21.55 4.72 31.00
CA TRP A 277 -22.52 3.91 31.76
C TRP A 277 -22.04 2.46 31.98
N TYR A 278 -21.48 1.83 30.94
CA TYR A 278 -21.06 0.43 31.00
C TYR A 278 -19.81 0.23 31.87
N LYS A 279 -18.85 1.17 31.88
CA LYS A 279 -17.68 1.09 32.79
C LYS A 279 -18.08 1.19 34.27
N LYS A 280 -19.07 2.01 34.61
CA LYS A 280 -19.55 2.18 35.99
C LYS A 280 -20.37 0.98 36.48
N ASN A 281 -21.04 0.27 35.58
CA ASN A 281 -21.96 -0.81 35.91
C ASN A 281 -21.50 -2.22 35.44
N ARG A 282 -20.27 -2.40 34.93
CA ARG A 282 -19.77 -3.67 34.36
C ARG A 282 -19.99 -4.89 35.25
N ILE A 283 -19.80 -4.74 36.56
CA ILE A 283 -19.99 -5.82 37.53
C ILE A 283 -21.49 -6.12 37.73
N ARG A 284 -22.33 -5.08 37.76
CA ARG A 284 -23.80 -5.24 37.92
C ARG A 284 -24.45 -5.85 36.68
N VAL A 285 -23.96 -5.53 35.48
CA VAL A 285 -24.43 -6.10 34.21
C VAL A 285 -24.03 -7.57 34.10
N SER A 286 -22.79 -7.93 34.46
CA SER A 286 -22.36 -9.34 34.48
C SER A 286 -23.10 -10.17 35.54
N ILE A 287 -23.38 -9.61 36.72
CA ILE A 287 -24.18 -10.29 37.76
C ILE A 287 -25.64 -10.44 37.32
N ALA A 288 -26.26 -9.42 36.71
CA ALA A 288 -27.63 -9.51 36.20
C ALA A 288 -27.75 -10.52 35.05
N ALA A 289 -26.76 -10.58 34.15
CA ALA A 289 -26.70 -11.57 33.08
C ALA A 289 -26.52 -12.99 33.62
N ALA A 290 -25.68 -13.18 34.65
CA ALA A 290 -25.51 -14.48 35.31
C ALA A 290 -26.79 -14.92 36.05
N ILE A 291 -27.47 -14.01 36.75
CA ILE A 291 -28.76 -14.30 37.41
C ILE A 291 -29.84 -14.64 36.37
N ALA A 292 -29.91 -13.92 35.25
CA ALA A 292 -30.84 -14.23 34.16
C ALA A 292 -30.54 -15.61 33.55
N LEU A 293 -29.27 -15.98 33.39
CA LEU A 293 -28.87 -17.30 32.88
C LEU A 293 -29.24 -18.42 33.87
N ILE A 294 -29.05 -18.18 35.17
CA ILE A 294 -29.43 -19.14 36.23
C ILE A 294 -30.95 -19.30 36.29
N ILE A 295 -31.73 -18.22 36.17
CA ILE A 295 -33.20 -18.29 36.13
C ILE A 295 -33.66 -19.07 34.91
N VAL A 296 -33.06 -18.85 33.73
CA VAL A 296 -33.37 -19.61 32.50
C VAL A 296 -33.04 -21.10 32.68
N VAL A 297 -31.90 -21.44 33.30
CA VAL A 297 -31.51 -22.83 33.58
C VAL A 297 -32.44 -23.49 34.61
N VAL A 298 -32.87 -22.78 35.66
CA VAL A 298 -33.80 -23.29 36.67
C VAL A 298 -35.20 -23.48 36.09
N VAL A 299 -35.66 -22.57 35.22
CA VAL A 299 -36.95 -22.70 34.51
C VAL A 299 -36.91 -23.85 33.51
N LEU A 300 -35.79 -24.05 32.80
CA LEU A 300 -35.58 -25.20 31.91
C LEU A 300 -35.49 -26.53 32.68
N ALA A 301 -34.83 -26.55 33.85
CA ALA A 301 -34.73 -27.74 34.69
C ALA A 301 -36.08 -28.09 35.36
N ALA A 302 -36.90 -27.10 35.71
CA ALA A 302 -38.26 -27.32 36.21
C ALA A 302 -39.23 -27.76 35.11
N ALA A 303 -39.00 -27.34 33.85
CA ALA A 303 -39.79 -27.76 32.69
C ALA A 303 -39.42 -29.16 32.18
N LEU A 304 -38.23 -29.66 32.51
CA LEU A 304 -37.69 -30.93 32.02
C LEU A 304 -37.28 -31.84 33.18
N GLY A 305 -38.26 -32.46 33.85
CA GLY A 305 -38.01 -33.73 34.54
C GLY A 305 -38.59 -33.85 35.94
N THR A 306 -39.80 -34.39 36.01
CA THR A 306 -40.20 -35.26 37.11
C THR A 306 -39.53 -36.63 36.91
N ARG A 307 -38.76 -37.10 37.90
CA ARG A 307 -38.88 -38.41 38.57
C ARG A 307 -37.61 -38.78 39.34
N ASN A 308 -37.88 -39.29 40.54
CA ASN A 308 -36.94 -39.73 41.57
C ASN A 308 -35.99 -40.84 41.10
N THR A 309 -34.74 -40.76 41.55
CA THR A 309 -34.00 -41.91 42.08
C THR A 309 -32.91 -41.44 43.05
N THR A 310 -33.05 -41.85 44.30
CA THR A 310 -32.09 -41.76 45.40
C THR A 310 -30.92 -42.71 45.14
N SER A 311 -29.67 -42.29 45.37
CA SER A 311 -28.73 -42.97 46.29
C SER A 311 -27.37 -42.26 46.36
N THR A 312 -26.88 -42.23 47.58
CA THR A 312 -25.68 -41.62 48.19
C THR A 312 -24.36 -42.28 47.82
N VAL A 313 -23.26 -41.52 47.68
CA VAL A 313 -21.91 -41.92 48.15
C VAL A 313 -21.09 -40.69 48.58
N THR A 314 -20.42 -40.80 49.72
CA THR A 314 -19.68 -39.79 50.47
C THR A 314 -18.15 -39.88 50.25
N LEU A 315 -17.49 -38.71 50.31
CA LEU A 315 -16.11 -38.41 50.77
C LEU A 315 -14.88 -39.08 50.12
N ALA A 316 -13.92 -38.26 49.66
CA ALA A 316 -12.61 -38.11 50.31
C ALA A 316 -11.74 -37.05 49.59
N THR A 317 -11.32 -36.03 50.33
CA THR A 317 -10.21 -35.14 49.99
C THR A 317 -8.90 -35.84 50.33
N ASN A 318 -7.98 -35.97 49.36
CA ASN A 318 -6.57 -36.20 49.63
C ASN A 318 -5.71 -35.22 48.83
N THR A 319 -5.01 -34.40 49.59
CA THR A 319 -3.95 -33.48 49.21
C THR A 319 -2.70 -34.29 48.90
N THR A 320 -2.10 -34.12 47.71
CA THR A 320 -0.72 -34.53 47.46
C THR A 320 0.03 -33.42 46.77
N THR A 321 0.94 -32.83 47.52
CA THR A 321 1.93 -31.83 47.11
C THR A 321 3.03 -32.54 46.33
N THR A 322 3.25 -32.16 45.08
CA THR A 322 4.48 -32.52 44.35
C THR A 322 5.10 -31.25 43.78
N THR A 323 6.22 -30.88 44.38
CA THR A 323 7.09 -29.77 43.99
C THR A 323 7.85 -30.16 42.73
N THR A 324 7.70 -29.39 41.65
CA THR A 324 8.61 -29.43 40.50
C THR A 324 9.12 -28.03 40.24
N THR A 325 10.42 -27.85 40.44
CA THR A 325 11.21 -26.65 40.18
C THR A 325 11.12 -26.24 38.71
N THR A 326 10.51 -25.09 38.43
CA THR A 326 10.58 -24.40 37.13
C THR A 326 11.78 -23.47 37.13
N THR A 327 12.76 -23.77 36.29
CA THR A 327 13.77 -22.82 35.83
C THR A 327 13.06 -21.72 35.02
N THR A 328 13.22 -20.47 35.46
CA THR A 328 12.77 -19.28 34.76
C THR A 328 13.58 -19.08 33.48
N VAL A 329 13.00 -19.37 32.33
CA VAL A 329 13.40 -18.76 31.06
C VAL A 329 12.67 -17.42 30.99
N ASN A 330 13.41 -16.33 31.09
CA ASN A 330 12.92 -14.99 30.80
C ASN A 330 12.57 -14.91 29.31
N THR A 331 11.30 -15.08 28.94
CA THR A 331 10.78 -14.59 27.67
C THR A 331 10.44 -13.11 27.86
N GLY A 332 11.36 -12.25 27.43
CA GLY A 332 11.09 -10.82 27.30
C GLY A 332 9.92 -10.62 26.33
N SER A 333 8.81 -10.12 26.86
CA SER A 333 7.67 -9.64 26.09
C SER A 333 8.09 -8.38 25.32
N PHE A 334 8.39 -8.53 24.04
CA PHE A 334 8.54 -7.40 23.13
C PHE A 334 7.15 -7.03 22.58
N TYR A 335 6.64 -5.89 23.02
CA TYR A 335 5.48 -5.25 22.39
C TYR A 335 5.92 -4.68 21.04
N TYR A 336 5.37 -5.22 19.96
CA TYR A 336 5.59 -4.76 18.59
C TYR A 336 4.72 -3.54 18.30
N ASN A 337 5.32 -2.48 17.72
CA ASN A 337 4.59 -1.36 17.14
C ASN A 337 3.98 -1.85 15.81
N GLY A 338 2.66 -2.03 15.80
CA GLY A 338 1.88 -2.60 14.69
C GLY A 338 1.82 -1.76 13.43
N LEU A 339 2.94 -1.64 12.72
CA LEU A 339 2.93 -1.36 11.30
C LEU A 339 2.83 -2.72 10.57
N LEU A 340 1.86 -2.88 9.67
CA LEU A 340 2.04 -3.83 8.56
C LEU A 340 3.42 -3.53 7.96
N PRO A 341 4.28 -4.53 7.69
CA PRO A 341 5.58 -4.29 7.09
C PRO A 341 5.36 -3.45 5.84
N ASP A 342 6.02 -2.28 5.79
CA ASP A 342 6.02 -1.35 4.67
C ASP A 342 6.23 -2.17 3.38
N PRO A 343 5.21 -2.35 2.51
CA PRO A 343 5.39 -3.13 1.30
C PRO A 343 6.40 -2.37 0.44
N VAL A 344 7.58 -2.97 0.30
CA VAL A 344 8.79 -2.39 -0.29
C VAL A 344 9.46 -1.33 0.59
N SER A 345 10.26 -1.78 1.57
CA SER A 345 11.35 -0.95 2.08
C SER A 345 12.13 -0.40 0.88
N VAL A 346 12.31 0.92 0.78
CA VAL A 346 13.07 1.54 -0.32
C VAL A 346 14.42 0.83 -0.47
N ALA A 347 14.54 -0.01 -1.49
CA ALA A 347 15.76 -0.74 -1.77
C ALA A 347 16.79 0.24 -2.35
N GLU A 348 18.06 0.04 -2.04
CA GLU A 348 19.16 0.80 -2.63
C GLU A 348 19.41 0.37 -4.08
N ALA A 349 19.10 -0.88 -4.42
CA ALA A 349 19.07 -1.40 -5.78
C ALA A 349 17.97 -2.45 -5.92
N PHE A 350 17.26 -2.44 -7.05
CA PHE A 350 16.22 -3.42 -7.34
C PHE A 350 16.27 -3.84 -8.81
N TYR A 351 16.40 -5.14 -9.03
CA TYR A 351 16.54 -5.77 -10.34
C TYR A 351 15.39 -6.73 -10.57
N ALA A 352 14.39 -6.26 -11.33
CA ALA A 352 13.24 -7.08 -11.71
C ALA A 352 13.58 -8.12 -12.80
N PHE A 353 14.65 -7.92 -13.56
CA PHE A 353 15.06 -8.78 -14.69
C PHE A 353 14.02 -8.92 -15.82
N ASP A 354 13.10 -7.96 -15.95
CA ASP A 354 12.04 -7.91 -16.97
C ASP A 354 12.58 -7.54 -18.37
N GLY A 355 13.36 -8.45 -18.96
CA GLY A 355 13.94 -8.30 -20.30
C GLY A 355 15.14 -7.35 -20.35
N ASN A 356 15.61 -6.88 -19.20
CA ASN A 356 16.74 -5.97 -19.08
C ASN A 356 17.48 -6.17 -17.74
N LEU A 357 18.69 -5.61 -17.64
CA LEU A 357 19.54 -5.63 -16.45
C LEU A 357 19.58 -4.29 -15.71
N LEU A 358 18.55 -3.45 -15.89
CA LEU A 358 18.49 -2.14 -15.27
C LEU A 358 18.11 -2.29 -13.80
N ASP A 359 18.84 -1.57 -12.95
CA ASP A 359 18.34 -1.21 -11.63
C ASP A 359 17.12 -0.30 -11.84
N LEU A 360 15.97 -0.60 -11.23
CA LEU A 360 14.74 0.19 -11.41
C LEU A 360 14.91 1.64 -10.93
N TYR A 361 15.84 1.90 -10.02
CA TYR A 361 16.22 3.25 -9.59
C TYR A 361 17.25 3.91 -10.52
N SER A 362 17.63 3.22 -11.61
CA SER A 362 18.53 3.64 -12.67
C SER A 362 19.92 4.08 -12.20
N ARG A 363 20.39 3.52 -11.08
CA ARG A 363 21.71 3.87 -10.51
C ARG A 363 22.82 2.92 -10.93
N ARG A 364 22.50 1.66 -11.21
CA ARG A 364 23.48 0.58 -11.40
C ARG A 364 23.05 -0.39 -12.49
N ASN A 365 23.42 -0.13 -13.74
CA ASN A 365 23.08 -1.03 -14.84
C ASN A 365 24.00 -2.25 -14.85
N GLY A 366 23.42 -3.42 -15.10
CA GLY A 366 24.17 -4.67 -15.24
C GLY A 366 24.81 -4.80 -16.61
N GLU A 367 26.01 -5.37 -16.61
CA GLU A 367 26.78 -5.77 -17.78
C GLU A 367 26.96 -7.30 -17.75
N VAL A 368 26.66 -7.96 -18.86
CA VAL A 368 26.88 -9.40 -19.00
C VAL A 368 28.35 -9.66 -19.27
N ILE A 369 28.94 -10.59 -18.52
CA ILE A 369 30.34 -11.01 -18.70
C ILE A 369 30.38 -12.49 -19.08
N GLY A 370 31.19 -12.79 -20.11
CA GLY A 370 31.39 -14.14 -20.62
C GLY A 370 30.42 -14.49 -21.75
N GLY A 371 29.35 -15.22 -21.43
CA GLY A 371 28.31 -15.63 -22.39
C GLY A 371 27.21 -14.58 -22.65
N SER A 372 26.07 -15.05 -23.14
CA SER A 372 24.83 -14.28 -23.26
C SER A 372 23.82 -14.72 -22.21
N ILE A 373 22.90 -13.83 -21.86
CA ILE A 373 21.74 -14.15 -21.02
C ILE A 373 20.48 -14.25 -21.86
N ASP A 374 19.58 -15.10 -21.43
CA ASP A 374 18.21 -15.20 -21.95
C ASP A 374 17.21 -14.79 -20.86
N TYR A 375 15.96 -14.59 -21.26
CA TYR A 375 14.87 -14.24 -20.35
C TYR A 375 13.72 -15.23 -20.51
N VAL A 376 13.24 -15.76 -19.39
CA VAL A 376 12.08 -16.67 -19.32
C VAL A 376 10.98 -16.07 -18.45
N LYS A 377 9.79 -16.67 -18.42
CA LYS A 377 8.75 -16.23 -17.50
C LYS A 377 9.27 -16.28 -16.06
N GLY A 378 9.17 -15.16 -15.36
CA GLY A 378 9.69 -15.01 -14.02
C GLY A 378 8.85 -15.67 -12.93
N TYR A 379 9.24 -15.40 -11.69
CA TYR A 379 8.41 -15.63 -10.50
C TYR A 379 7.13 -14.78 -10.59
N VAL A 380 7.30 -13.51 -11.01
CA VAL A 380 6.19 -12.58 -11.24
C VAL A 380 5.48 -12.86 -12.56
N ALA A 381 4.15 -12.86 -12.51
CA ALA A 381 3.21 -13.10 -13.61
C ALA A 381 3.56 -12.43 -14.94
N TYR A 382 3.83 -11.12 -14.90
CA TYR A 382 4.09 -10.27 -16.07
C TYR A 382 5.59 -9.95 -16.24
N GLY A 383 6.43 -10.50 -15.36
CA GLY A 383 7.86 -10.27 -15.35
C GLY A 383 8.65 -11.39 -16.03
N GLN A 384 9.93 -11.12 -16.25
CA GLN A 384 10.86 -12.10 -16.76
C GLN A 384 11.97 -12.35 -15.73
N ALA A 385 12.44 -13.58 -15.67
CA ALA A 385 13.63 -13.92 -14.92
C ALA A 385 14.82 -14.02 -15.86
N VAL A 386 16.00 -13.65 -15.36
CA VAL A 386 17.24 -13.84 -16.09
C VAL A 386 17.69 -15.30 -16.00
N VAL A 387 18.08 -15.86 -17.14
CA VAL A 387 18.63 -17.22 -17.26
C VAL A 387 20.15 -17.15 -17.21
N LEU A 388 20.73 -17.98 -16.35
CA LEU A 388 22.17 -18.17 -16.21
C LEU A 388 22.47 -19.65 -16.38
N ASN A 389 23.44 -19.96 -17.23
CA ASN A 389 23.78 -21.33 -17.61
C ASN A 389 25.24 -21.61 -17.33
N GLN A 390 25.53 -22.57 -16.46
CA GLN A 390 26.90 -22.90 -16.06
C GLN A 390 27.75 -23.49 -17.19
N SER A 391 27.14 -23.97 -18.29
CA SER A 391 27.85 -24.52 -19.44
C SER A 391 28.64 -23.45 -20.22
N ILE A 392 28.22 -22.19 -20.12
CA ILE A 392 28.95 -21.03 -20.64
C ILE A 392 29.11 -20.07 -19.47
N ALA A 393 30.32 -19.90 -18.96
CA ALA A 393 30.57 -19.04 -17.79
C ALA A 393 29.99 -17.63 -18.01
N THR A 394 28.80 -17.39 -17.45
CA THR A 394 28.01 -16.18 -17.64
C THR A 394 27.67 -15.63 -16.28
N GLN A 395 27.90 -14.33 -16.10
CA GLN A 395 27.56 -13.62 -14.87
C GLN A 395 27.16 -12.18 -15.21
N ILE A 396 26.49 -11.54 -14.27
CA ILE A 396 26.11 -10.13 -14.39
C ILE A 396 26.97 -9.32 -13.42
N ASN A 397 27.68 -8.33 -13.95
CA ASN A 397 28.47 -7.39 -13.18
C ASN A 397 27.76 -6.04 -13.12
N MET A 398 27.67 -5.45 -11.93
CA MET A 398 26.97 -4.17 -11.75
C MET A 398 27.90 -3.13 -11.11
N LYS A 399 27.78 -1.89 -11.60
CA LYS A 399 28.57 -0.74 -11.18
C LYS A 399 27.70 0.52 -11.10
N PRO A 400 28.05 1.49 -10.22
CA PRO A 400 29.07 1.40 -9.17
C PRO A 400 28.64 0.44 -8.04
N ILE A 401 29.59 0.06 -7.18
CA ILE A 401 29.28 -0.79 -6.00
C ILE A 401 28.33 -0.07 -5.04
N ILE A 402 27.77 -0.83 -4.10
CA ILE A 402 27.07 -0.26 -2.95
C ILE A 402 28.11 0.08 -1.87
N ALA A 403 28.15 1.35 -1.46
CA ALA A 403 29.06 1.83 -0.44
C ALA A 403 28.58 1.38 0.95
N LEU A 404 29.23 0.34 1.49
CA LEU A 404 29.00 -0.15 2.84
C LEU A 404 30.15 0.27 3.77
N ASN A 405 29.83 0.52 5.03
CA ASN A 405 30.81 0.68 6.10
C ASN A 405 30.50 -0.28 7.25
N VAL A 406 31.41 -0.38 8.23
CA VAL A 406 31.29 -1.35 9.33
C VAL A 406 30.04 -1.20 10.20
N ASN A 407 29.36 -0.05 10.11
CA ASN A 407 28.10 0.24 10.81
C ASN A 407 26.88 0.13 9.90
N SER A 408 27.05 -0.27 8.63
CA SER A 408 25.94 -0.42 7.70
C SER A 408 25.18 -1.73 7.98
N SER A 409 23.91 -1.61 8.33
CA SER A 409 22.96 -2.73 8.21
C SER A 409 22.53 -2.88 6.75
N PHE A 410 22.25 -4.10 6.33
CA PHE A 410 21.75 -4.34 4.98
C PHE A 410 20.90 -5.61 4.90
N THR A 411 20.11 -5.69 3.83
CA THR A 411 19.36 -6.88 3.43
C THR A 411 19.62 -7.13 1.96
N ILE A 412 19.94 -8.37 1.60
CA ILE A 412 19.98 -8.85 0.22
C ILE A 412 18.92 -9.94 0.12
N GLU A 413 18.05 -9.89 -0.87
CA GLU A 413 17.02 -10.90 -1.06
C GLU A 413 16.54 -10.97 -2.51
N GLY A 414 15.85 -12.04 -2.86
CA GLY A 414 15.25 -12.19 -4.18
C GLY A 414 14.73 -13.61 -4.38
N PHE A 415 14.35 -13.91 -5.62
CA PHE A 415 13.87 -15.23 -6.00
C PHE A 415 14.86 -15.91 -6.94
N PHE A 416 15.00 -17.23 -6.80
CA PHE A 416 15.82 -18.05 -7.67
C PHE A 416 15.21 -19.42 -7.90
N LEU A 417 15.57 -20.05 -9.01
CA LEU A 417 15.19 -21.42 -9.35
C LEU A 417 16.43 -22.16 -9.81
N LEU A 418 16.71 -23.31 -9.21
CA LEU A 418 17.84 -24.17 -9.60
C LEU A 418 17.42 -25.21 -10.64
N LEU A 419 18.25 -25.40 -11.67
CA LEU A 419 18.05 -26.46 -12.67
C LEU A 419 18.94 -27.69 -12.41
N LYS A 420 19.91 -27.58 -11.49
CA LYS A 420 20.81 -28.66 -11.11
C LYS A 420 20.87 -28.81 -9.59
N THR A 421 20.79 -30.05 -9.14
CA THR A 421 20.99 -30.40 -7.72
C THR A 421 22.47 -30.25 -7.35
N GLN A 422 22.73 -29.98 -6.07
CA GLN A 422 24.10 -29.98 -5.50
C GLN A 422 25.08 -29.02 -6.20
N ILE A 423 24.59 -27.92 -6.77
CA ILE A 423 25.42 -26.92 -7.45
C ILE A 423 26.34 -26.18 -6.45
N SER A 424 27.53 -25.81 -6.91
CA SER A 424 28.38 -24.83 -6.24
C SER A 424 28.53 -23.59 -7.11
N ALA A 425 28.05 -22.44 -6.62
CA ALA A 425 27.93 -21.20 -7.40
C ALA A 425 27.91 -19.97 -6.47
N THR A 426 28.27 -18.81 -7.00
CA THR A 426 28.00 -17.52 -6.34
C THR A 426 26.64 -17.01 -6.80
N LEU A 427 25.69 -16.87 -5.87
CA LEU A 427 24.38 -16.30 -6.18
C LEU A 427 24.50 -14.79 -6.34
N ILE A 428 25.12 -14.13 -5.36
CA ILE A 428 25.45 -12.71 -5.39
C ILE A 428 26.68 -12.43 -4.54
N GLN A 429 27.52 -11.51 -5.01
CA GLN A 429 28.67 -10.99 -4.30
C GLN A 429 28.67 -9.46 -4.43
N LEU A 430 28.46 -8.72 -3.33
CA LEU A 430 28.43 -7.25 -3.36
C LEU A 430 29.83 -6.63 -3.47
N MET A 431 30.78 -7.29 -2.82
CA MET A 431 32.17 -6.89 -2.64
C MET A 431 33.02 -8.16 -2.55
N PRO A 432 34.36 -8.10 -2.68
CA PRO A 432 35.21 -9.29 -2.56
C PRO A 432 34.90 -10.17 -1.33
N ASN A 433 34.42 -9.55 -0.25
CA ASN A 433 34.24 -10.16 1.05
C ASN A 433 32.78 -10.41 1.46
N ILE A 434 31.78 -9.90 0.73
CA ILE A 434 30.36 -10.09 1.09
C ILE A 434 29.69 -10.87 -0.03
N SER A 435 29.36 -12.13 0.24
CA SER A 435 28.78 -13.02 -0.76
C SER A 435 27.79 -14.02 -0.18
N MET A 436 26.83 -14.40 -1.02
CA MET A 436 26.00 -15.58 -0.88
C MET A 436 26.45 -16.62 -1.90
N ASN A 437 26.77 -17.81 -1.42
CA ASN A 437 27.26 -18.90 -2.23
C ASN A 437 26.39 -20.13 -1.99
N LEU A 438 26.08 -20.84 -3.06
CA LEU A 438 25.62 -22.21 -2.98
C LEU A 438 26.85 -23.11 -2.92
N ILE A 439 26.89 -24.01 -1.95
CA ILE A 439 27.92 -25.06 -1.84
C ILE A 439 27.15 -26.37 -1.69
N ASN A 440 27.26 -27.24 -2.69
CA ASN A 440 26.50 -28.50 -2.75
C ASN A 440 24.98 -28.26 -2.55
N GLY A 441 24.44 -27.19 -3.15
CA GLY A 441 23.02 -26.84 -3.06
C GLY A 441 22.55 -26.30 -1.71
N ILE A 442 23.47 -25.97 -0.79
CA ILE A 442 23.18 -25.33 0.50
C ILE A 442 23.62 -23.86 0.44
N LEU A 443 22.77 -22.96 0.93
CA LEU A 443 23.08 -21.53 0.98
C LEU A 443 24.09 -21.23 2.10
N ASN A 444 25.16 -20.52 1.75
CA ASN A 444 26.22 -20.11 2.65
C ASN A 444 26.46 -18.61 2.47
N VAL A 445 26.76 -17.90 3.55
CA VAL A 445 27.12 -16.48 3.47
C VAL A 445 28.48 -16.21 4.08
N SER A 446 29.21 -15.30 3.42
CA SER A 446 30.49 -14.78 3.85
C SER A 446 30.37 -13.28 4.08
N LEU A 447 31.03 -12.81 5.14
CA LEU A 447 31.06 -11.41 5.56
C LEU A 447 32.51 -11.04 5.92
N GLY A 448 33.42 -11.41 5.03
CA GLY A 448 34.86 -11.46 5.17
C GLY A 448 35.45 -12.57 4.33
N SER A 449 36.68 -12.96 4.67
CA SER A 449 37.38 -14.05 3.98
C SER A 449 36.80 -15.44 4.30
N ASN A 450 35.95 -15.54 5.33
CA ASN A 450 35.40 -16.79 5.83
C ASN A 450 33.88 -16.85 5.64
N ILE A 451 33.37 -18.06 5.45
CA ILE A 451 31.95 -18.36 5.57
C ILE A 451 31.57 -18.19 7.04
N ILE A 452 30.58 -17.34 7.30
CA ILE A 452 30.08 -17.03 8.65
C ILE A 452 28.81 -17.80 8.98
N ILE A 453 28.03 -18.22 7.98
CA ILE A 453 26.85 -19.05 8.17
C ILE A 453 26.82 -20.08 7.04
N SER A 454 26.70 -21.34 7.44
CA SER A 454 26.31 -22.43 6.56
C SER A 454 24.88 -22.81 6.90
N GLY A 455 23.98 -22.69 5.92
CA GLY A 455 22.61 -23.13 6.05
C GLY A 455 22.50 -24.64 6.25
N SER A 456 21.27 -25.09 6.47
CA SER A 456 20.96 -26.52 6.64
C SER A 456 20.06 -27.05 5.53
N SER A 457 19.36 -26.16 4.84
CA SER A 457 18.38 -26.49 3.82
C SER A 457 19.07 -26.82 2.49
N VAL A 458 18.78 -28.01 1.96
CA VAL A 458 19.15 -28.38 0.60
C VAL A 458 18.08 -27.84 -0.34
N ILE A 459 18.45 -26.92 -1.22
CA ILE A 459 17.51 -26.28 -2.14
C ILE A 459 17.07 -27.27 -3.23
N SER A 460 15.76 -27.41 -3.42
CA SER A 460 15.18 -28.22 -4.49
C SER A 460 15.35 -27.58 -5.86
N THR A 461 15.36 -28.41 -6.90
CA THR A 461 15.36 -27.94 -8.30
C THR A 461 13.95 -27.72 -8.82
N ASP A 462 13.84 -27.01 -9.94
CA ASP A 462 12.61 -26.81 -10.71
C ASP A 462 11.48 -26.13 -9.92
N GLN A 463 11.84 -25.43 -8.85
CA GLN A 463 10.95 -24.64 -8.01
C GLN A 463 11.58 -23.29 -7.68
N TRP A 464 10.73 -22.27 -7.59
CA TRP A 464 11.13 -20.95 -7.13
C TRP A 464 11.30 -20.96 -5.62
N HIS A 465 12.42 -20.42 -5.15
CA HIS A 465 12.70 -20.19 -3.74
C HIS A 465 13.02 -18.72 -3.52
N HIS A 466 12.55 -18.16 -2.41
CA HIS A 466 13.05 -16.88 -1.91
C HIS A 466 14.32 -17.13 -1.10
N PHE A 467 15.31 -16.25 -1.25
CA PHE A 467 16.48 -16.23 -0.38
C PHE A 467 16.61 -14.86 0.26
N SER A 468 17.19 -14.81 1.46
CA SER A 468 17.61 -13.57 2.08
C SER A 468 18.87 -13.71 2.91
N PHE A 469 19.60 -12.60 3.02
CA PHE A 469 20.69 -12.37 3.97
C PHE A 469 20.49 -10.98 4.58
N VAL A 470 20.24 -10.97 5.88
CA VAL A 470 20.10 -9.77 6.69
C VAL A 470 21.32 -9.65 7.59
N TYR A 471 21.99 -8.50 7.54
CA TYR A 471 22.97 -8.10 8.54
C TYR A 471 22.49 -6.87 9.30
N ASP A 472 22.34 -7.01 10.62
CA ASP A 472 22.01 -5.91 11.53
C ASP A 472 23.28 -5.47 12.28
N ALA A 473 23.85 -4.34 11.90
CA ALA A 473 25.03 -3.76 12.51
C ALA A 473 24.80 -3.29 13.96
N SER A 474 23.55 -2.98 14.34
CA SER A 474 23.22 -2.57 15.71
C SER A 474 23.25 -3.75 16.68
N GLN A 475 22.87 -4.94 16.19
CA GLN A 475 22.85 -6.18 16.96
C GLN A 475 24.09 -7.07 16.71
N LEU A 476 24.90 -6.74 15.70
CA LEU A 476 26.00 -7.56 15.20
C LEU A 476 25.53 -8.98 14.81
N THR A 477 24.35 -9.06 14.20
CA THR A 477 23.69 -10.32 13.86
C THR A 477 23.58 -10.48 12.36
N ALA A 478 23.95 -11.65 11.85
CA ALA A 478 23.75 -12.08 10.48
C ALA A 478 22.71 -13.20 10.45
N THR A 479 21.73 -13.13 9.56
CA THR A 479 20.68 -14.14 9.40
C THR A 479 20.48 -14.45 7.93
N ILE A 480 20.36 -15.73 7.59
CA ILE A 480 19.91 -16.18 6.28
C ILE A 480 18.57 -16.89 6.40
N SER A 481 17.70 -16.69 5.41
CA SER A 481 16.42 -17.39 5.31
C SER A 481 16.20 -17.93 3.91
N ILE A 482 15.48 -19.05 3.83
CA ILE A 482 14.93 -19.61 2.59
C ILE A 482 13.41 -19.62 2.73
N ASP A 483 12.70 -19.13 1.71
CA ASP A 483 11.24 -19.05 1.68
C ASP A 483 10.64 -18.33 2.90
N GLY A 484 11.38 -17.32 3.40
CA GLY A 484 10.99 -16.56 4.59
C GLY A 484 11.22 -17.28 5.93
N ILE A 485 11.81 -18.48 5.93
CA ILE A 485 12.13 -19.27 7.13
C ILE A 485 13.62 -19.18 7.40
N VAL A 486 14.00 -18.82 8.63
CA VAL A 486 15.40 -18.75 9.05
C VAL A 486 16.08 -20.11 8.89
N ASP A 487 17.14 -20.14 8.09
CA ASP A 487 17.97 -21.33 7.88
C ASP A 487 19.29 -21.26 8.67
N GLY A 488 19.70 -20.07 9.11
CA GLY A 488 20.84 -19.91 10.00
C GLY A 488 21.00 -18.48 10.52
N THR A 489 21.49 -18.36 11.76
CA THR A 489 21.82 -17.08 12.40
C THR A 489 23.19 -17.18 13.05
N ASN A 490 23.97 -16.12 12.96
CA ASN A 490 25.22 -15.98 13.69
C ASN A 490 25.31 -14.59 14.32
N PHE A 491 25.91 -14.52 15.50
CA PHE A 491 25.91 -13.37 16.39
C PHE A 491 27.33 -12.86 16.62
N SER A 492 27.45 -11.62 17.06
CA SER A 492 28.75 -10.99 17.38
C SER A 492 29.71 -10.91 16.19
N ILE A 493 29.19 -10.79 14.96
CA ILE A 493 29.99 -10.69 13.74
C ILE A 493 30.11 -9.22 13.30
N LYS A 494 31.30 -8.86 12.82
CA LYS A 494 31.57 -7.58 12.15
C LYS A 494 32.02 -7.83 10.71
N PRO A 495 31.54 -7.04 9.72
CA PRO A 495 31.94 -7.19 8.33
C PRO A 495 33.39 -6.75 8.13
N GLU A 496 34.16 -7.59 7.45
CA GLU A 496 35.46 -7.19 6.92
C GLU A 496 35.25 -6.43 5.60
N ILE A 497 35.16 -5.11 5.69
CA ILE A 497 34.98 -4.25 4.52
C ILE A 497 36.35 -3.76 4.02
N PRO A 498 36.75 -4.08 2.76
CA PRO A 498 38.02 -3.61 2.21
C PRO A 498 38.12 -2.09 2.13
N SER A 499 39.30 -1.55 2.41
CA SER A 499 39.59 -0.10 2.36
C SER A 499 39.73 0.46 0.93
N ASN A 500 39.95 -0.39 -0.08
CA ASN A 500 39.99 0.01 -1.49
C ASN A 500 39.09 -0.89 -2.35
N THR A 501 38.02 -0.31 -2.88
CA THR A 501 36.96 -1.02 -3.60
C THR A 501 36.75 -0.43 -5.01
N SER A 502 37.70 0.41 -5.45
CA SER A 502 37.64 1.16 -6.72
C SER A 502 37.51 0.29 -7.98
N LYS A 503 37.87 -1.00 -7.87
CA LYS A 503 37.73 -2.01 -8.95
C LYS A 503 36.66 -3.06 -8.67
N SER A 504 35.97 -3.00 -7.54
CA SER A 504 34.96 -3.98 -7.16
C SER A 504 33.68 -3.80 -7.98
N THR A 505 32.92 -4.88 -8.13
CA THR A 505 31.62 -4.92 -8.79
C THR A 505 30.69 -5.79 -7.97
N ILE A 506 29.38 -5.54 -8.08
CA ILE A 506 28.43 -6.55 -7.65
C ILE A 506 28.42 -7.64 -8.72
N VAL A 507 28.61 -8.89 -8.33
CA VAL A 507 28.58 -10.05 -9.24
C VAL A 507 27.34 -10.86 -8.91
N ILE A 508 26.54 -11.19 -9.91
CA ILE A 508 25.37 -12.07 -9.76
C ILE A 508 25.59 -13.31 -10.63
N GLY A 509 25.33 -14.47 -10.05
CA GLY A 509 25.16 -15.70 -10.81
C GLY A 509 26.44 -16.37 -11.31
N SER A 510 27.61 -16.05 -10.74
CA SER A 510 28.86 -16.67 -11.19
C SER A 510 28.85 -18.17 -10.95
N GLY A 511 28.95 -18.95 -12.03
CA GLY A 511 28.87 -20.42 -11.98
C GLY A 511 27.48 -20.97 -11.65
N PHE A 512 26.44 -20.14 -11.71
CA PHE A 512 25.05 -20.52 -11.43
C PHE A 512 24.40 -21.19 -12.65
N ASP A 513 23.47 -22.13 -12.39
CA ASP A 513 22.68 -22.82 -13.43
C ASP A 513 21.20 -22.81 -13.02
N GLY A 514 20.47 -21.84 -13.56
CA GLY A 514 19.12 -21.55 -13.10
C GLY A 514 18.62 -20.17 -13.48
N TYR A 515 17.55 -19.75 -12.78
CA TYR A 515 16.89 -18.46 -12.98
C TYR A 515 17.00 -17.59 -11.73
N ILE A 516 17.10 -16.28 -11.91
CA ILE A 516 17.05 -15.28 -10.82
C ILE A 516 16.03 -14.20 -11.19
N ASP A 517 15.25 -13.75 -10.20
CA ASP A 517 14.18 -12.76 -10.36
C ASP A 517 14.07 -11.87 -9.09
N GLN A 518 13.53 -10.66 -9.23
CA GLN A 518 13.21 -9.70 -8.16
C GLN A 518 14.32 -9.50 -7.12
N LEU A 519 15.58 -9.36 -7.58
CA LEU A 519 16.72 -9.20 -6.69
C LEU A 519 16.74 -7.79 -6.09
N SER A 520 16.72 -7.70 -4.77
CA SER A 520 16.72 -6.46 -4.00
C SER A 520 17.91 -6.39 -3.06
N ILE A 521 18.48 -5.18 -2.94
CA ILE A 521 19.50 -4.87 -1.95
C ILE A 521 19.06 -3.60 -1.20
N SER A 522 18.84 -3.69 0.10
CA SER A 522 18.43 -2.60 0.99
C SER A 522 19.53 -2.25 1.98
N LEU A 523 19.72 -0.96 2.27
CA LEU A 523 20.66 -0.46 3.30
C LEU A 523 20.04 -0.44 4.71
N LYS A 524 19.11 -1.37 4.97
CA LYS A 524 18.47 -1.59 6.26
C LYS A 524 18.39 -3.08 6.54
N ALA A 525 18.48 -3.44 7.82
CA ALA A 525 18.15 -4.79 8.27
C ALA A 525 16.63 -4.92 8.32
N LYS A 526 16.06 -5.85 7.54
CA LYS A 526 14.64 -6.20 7.63
C LYS A 526 14.41 -7.13 8.82
N SER A 527 13.24 -7.01 9.46
CA SER A 527 12.81 -7.98 10.47
C SER A 527 12.47 -9.33 9.82
N GLN A 528 12.45 -10.40 10.61
CA GLN A 528 12.04 -11.71 10.10
C GLN A 528 10.63 -11.69 9.53
N ASP A 529 9.71 -10.98 10.15
CA ASP A 529 8.33 -10.87 9.67
C ASP A 529 8.23 -10.15 8.32
N ALA A 530 9.08 -9.14 8.09
CA ALA A 530 9.17 -8.47 6.80
C ALA A 530 9.73 -9.41 5.73
N ILE A 531 10.79 -10.16 6.05
CA ILE A 531 11.36 -11.18 5.15
C ILE A 531 10.33 -12.28 4.82
N LEU A 532 9.60 -12.74 5.83
CA LEU A 532 8.54 -13.73 5.65
C LEU A 532 7.43 -13.18 4.76
N TRP A 533 7.05 -11.92 4.94
CA TRP A 533 6.08 -11.23 4.09
C TRP A 533 6.56 -11.14 2.64
N ASP A 534 7.77 -10.63 2.41
CA ASP A 534 8.34 -10.48 1.06
C ASP A 534 8.47 -11.83 0.33
N ALA A 535 8.80 -12.90 1.06
CA ALA A 535 8.90 -14.25 0.52
C ALA A 535 7.54 -14.86 0.15
N THR A 536 6.48 -14.56 0.90
CA THR A 536 5.26 -15.39 0.89
C THR A 536 3.97 -14.64 0.53
N ALA A 537 3.97 -13.30 0.56
CA ALA A 537 2.85 -12.51 0.07
C ALA A 537 2.81 -12.59 -1.46
N MET A 538 1.76 -13.19 -2.00
CA MET A 538 1.58 -13.32 -3.45
C MET A 538 0.93 -12.07 -4.03
N ALA A 539 -0.09 -11.55 -3.37
CA ALA A 539 -0.73 -10.29 -3.73
C ALA A 539 -1.51 -9.71 -2.54
N TYR A 540 -1.65 -8.39 -2.54
CA TYR A 540 -2.49 -7.64 -1.63
C TYR A 540 -3.27 -6.56 -2.38
N TYR A 541 -4.59 -6.57 -2.26
CA TYR A 541 -5.46 -5.56 -2.83
C TYR A 541 -6.26 -4.91 -1.70
N PRO A 542 -6.05 -3.61 -1.43
CA PRO A 542 -6.86 -2.88 -0.46
C PRO A 542 -8.35 -2.89 -0.84
N LEU A 543 -8.65 -2.91 -2.15
CA LEU A 543 -10.00 -2.76 -2.71
C LEU A 543 -10.60 -1.35 -2.51
N ASP A 544 -9.76 -0.37 -2.20
CA ASP A 544 -10.12 1.05 -2.20
C ASP A 544 -10.52 1.54 -3.61
N ILE A 545 -11.53 2.38 -3.79
CA ILE A 545 -11.82 3.10 -5.06
C ILE A 545 -11.75 2.31 -6.39
N SER A 546 -12.07 1.00 -6.40
CA SER A 546 -11.83 0.10 -7.56
C SER A 546 -10.36 0.05 -8.01
N TRP A 547 -9.44 0.17 -7.05
CA TRP A 547 -8.01 0.08 -7.21
C TRP A 547 -7.62 -1.30 -7.71
N LEU A 548 -7.03 -1.35 -8.89
CA LEU A 548 -6.66 -2.60 -9.55
C LEU A 548 -5.21 -3.03 -9.29
N MET A 549 -4.37 -2.16 -8.72
CA MET A 549 -2.95 -2.48 -8.58
C MET A 549 -2.68 -3.32 -7.33
N ASP A 550 -1.89 -4.37 -7.51
CA ASP A 550 -1.33 -5.14 -6.40
C ASP A 550 -0.39 -4.26 -5.57
N ARG A 551 -0.60 -4.28 -4.25
CA ARG A 551 0.26 -3.65 -3.23
C ARG A 551 1.24 -4.65 -2.61
N GLY A 552 1.12 -5.93 -2.95
CA GLY A 552 2.08 -6.96 -2.64
C GLY A 552 3.34 -6.86 -3.52
N PRO A 553 4.32 -7.75 -3.29
CA PRO A 553 5.64 -7.65 -3.90
C PRO A 553 5.66 -8.00 -5.40
N ASN A 554 4.57 -8.55 -5.96
CA ASN A 554 4.58 -9.17 -7.28
C ASN A 554 3.86 -8.37 -8.38
N GLY A 555 3.28 -7.21 -8.07
CA GLY A 555 2.69 -6.33 -9.10
C GLY A 555 1.59 -6.99 -9.96
N ILE A 556 0.86 -7.97 -9.43
CA ILE A 556 -0.17 -8.70 -10.16
C ILE A 556 -1.43 -7.83 -10.30
N ASN A 557 -1.51 -6.98 -11.32
CA ASN A 557 -2.67 -6.09 -11.45
C ASN A 557 -3.95 -6.87 -11.75
N ALA A 558 -5.04 -6.48 -11.08
CA ALA A 558 -6.36 -7.02 -11.28
C ALA A 558 -7.11 -6.34 -12.43
N SER A 559 -8.27 -6.90 -12.75
CA SER A 559 -9.29 -6.33 -13.62
C SER A 559 -10.62 -6.33 -12.88
N ALA A 560 -11.48 -5.35 -13.13
CA ALA A 560 -12.79 -5.30 -12.52
C ALA A 560 -13.85 -4.83 -13.51
N SER A 561 -15.09 -5.24 -13.27
CA SER A 561 -16.24 -4.81 -14.05
C SER A 561 -17.45 -4.67 -13.15
N LYS A 562 -18.24 -3.60 -13.40
CA LYS A 562 -19.50 -3.33 -12.70
C LYS A 562 -19.38 -3.33 -11.17
N THR A 563 -18.23 -2.92 -10.65
CA THR A 563 -17.97 -2.77 -9.21
C THR A 563 -18.44 -1.40 -8.72
N ILE A 564 -18.93 -1.33 -7.48
CA ILE A 564 -19.31 -0.06 -6.84
C ILE A 564 -18.43 0.14 -5.61
N SER A 565 -17.82 1.30 -5.48
CA SER A 565 -17.06 1.65 -4.27
C SER A 565 -18.02 2.11 -3.16
N ILE A 566 -17.83 1.58 -1.96
CA ILE A 566 -18.58 1.93 -0.74
C ILE A 566 -17.61 2.16 0.42
N PHE A 567 -18.10 2.62 1.58
CA PHE A 567 -17.29 2.64 2.80
C PHE A 567 -16.92 1.21 3.24
N GLY A 568 -15.62 0.97 3.35
CA GLY A 568 -15.03 -0.32 3.70
C GLY A 568 -14.93 -0.59 5.19
N TRP A 569 -14.32 -1.73 5.50
CA TRP A 569 -13.71 -1.99 6.80
C TRP A 569 -12.53 -1.04 7.02
N MET A 570 -11.67 -0.88 6.01
CA MET A 570 -10.60 0.09 5.96
C MET A 570 -10.83 0.99 4.74
N LEU A 571 -10.93 2.31 4.96
CA LEU A 571 -11.17 3.29 3.88
C LEU A 571 -12.41 2.94 3.01
N ASP A 572 -12.21 2.46 1.78
CA ASP A 572 -13.28 2.04 0.86
C ASP A 572 -13.24 0.52 0.59
N ALA A 573 -14.38 -0.04 0.21
CA ALA A 573 -14.52 -1.43 -0.21
C ALA A 573 -15.21 -1.52 -1.57
N ILE A 574 -15.16 -2.71 -2.17
CA ILE A 574 -15.90 -3.01 -3.40
C ILE A 574 -17.18 -3.76 -3.06
N ASN A 575 -18.31 -3.22 -3.52
CA ASN A 575 -19.61 -3.83 -3.50
C ASN A 575 -19.94 -4.52 -4.83
N PHE A 576 -20.50 -5.73 -4.74
CA PHE A 576 -20.81 -6.64 -5.84
C PHE A 576 -22.32 -6.82 -6.05
N ASN A 577 -23.14 -5.78 -5.82
CA ASN A 577 -24.59 -5.87 -5.98
C ASN A 577 -25.10 -5.81 -7.44
N VAL A 578 -24.21 -5.60 -8.41
CA VAL A 578 -24.58 -5.51 -9.83
C VAL A 578 -24.41 -6.87 -10.50
N SER A 579 -25.40 -7.31 -11.28
CA SER A 579 -25.32 -8.59 -12.00
C SER A 579 -24.09 -8.65 -12.93
N GLY A 580 -23.28 -9.69 -12.74
CA GLY A 580 -22.01 -9.89 -13.44
C GLY A 580 -20.87 -9.02 -12.93
N SER A 581 -20.98 -8.40 -11.75
CA SER A 581 -19.87 -7.69 -11.13
C SER A 581 -18.77 -8.67 -10.74
N TYR A 582 -17.54 -8.33 -11.08
CA TYR A 582 -16.36 -9.11 -10.71
C TYR A 582 -15.14 -8.22 -10.48
N TYR A 583 -14.21 -8.76 -9.71
CA TYR A 583 -12.85 -8.28 -9.55
C TYR A 583 -11.93 -9.50 -9.64
N ALA A 584 -11.03 -9.55 -10.61
CA ALA A 584 -10.24 -10.74 -10.90
C ALA A 584 -8.77 -10.40 -11.10
N ALA A 585 -7.90 -11.17 -10.45
CA ALA A 585 -6.46 -11.15 -10.65
C ALA A 585 -5.99 -12.53 -11.11
N GLY A 586 -5.17 -12.55 -12.15
CA GLY A 586 -4.70 -13.77 -12.80
C GLY A 586 -3.25 -14.11 -12.47
N GLU A 587 -2.75 -15.18 -13.09
CA GLU A 587 -1.32 -15.48 -13.16
C GLU A 587 -0.63 -15.86 -11.84
N PHE A 588 -1.39 -16.36 -10.85
CA PHE A 588 -0.81 -16.90 -9.62
C PHE A 588 -0.14 -18.26 -9.89
N THR A 589 1.19 -18.27 -10.01
CA THR A 589 2.01 -19.43 -10.40
C THR A 589 2.25 -20.43 -9.26
N ALA A 590 2.30 -19.96 -8.01
CA ALA A 590 2.48 -20.81 -6.83
C ALA A 590 1.17 -21.43 -6.33
N LEU A 591 0.01 -20.81 -6.60
CA LEU A 591 -1.28 -21.32 -6.16
C LEU A 591 -1.63 -22.64 -6.84
N GLY A 592 -2.08 -23.60 -6.02
CA GLY A 592 -2.50 -24.89 -6.52
C GLY A 592 -1.35 -25.75 -7.00
N THR A 593 -0.13 -25.57 -6.51
CA THR A 593 0.95 -26.54 -6.75
C THR A 593 0.90 -27.61 -5.64
N PRO A 594 0.96 -28.92 -5.96
CA PRO A 594 0.67 -30.00 -5.00
C PRO A 594 1.51 -30.00 -3.71
N LEU A 595 2.66 -29.34 -3.72
CA LEU A 595 3.61 -29.31 -2.60
C LEU A 595 3.57 -27.98 -1.81
N ASN A 596 2.90 -26.94 -2.33
CA ASN A 596 2.91 -25.62 -1.70
C ASN A 596 1.63 -25.35 -0.93
N SER A 597 1.81 -24.90 0.31
CA SER A 597 0.73 -24.40 1.12
C SER A 597 0.24 -23.06 0.59
N PHE A 598 -1.00 -22.68 0.89
CA PHE A 598 -1.49 -21.35 0.55
C PHE A 598 -2.54 -20.88 1.53
N SER A 599 -2.71 -19.56 1.57
CA SER A 599 -3.77 -18.93 2.33
C SER A 599 -4.38 -17.78 1.56
N ILE A 600 -5.67 -17.55 1.78
CA ILE A 600 -6.41 -16.41 1.26
C ILE A 600 -7.17 -15.79 2.42
N ALA A 601 -7.07 -14.47 2.57
CA ALA A 601 -7.73 -13.72 3.62
C ALA A 601 -8.39 -12.46 3.05
N LEU A 602 -9.57 -12.10 3.54
CA LEU A 602 -10.29 -10.90 3.15
C LEU A 602 -11.39 -10.53 4.14
N TRP A 603 -11.80 -9.28 4.13
CA TRP A 603 -12.97 -8.82 4.85
C TRP A 603 -14.22 -8.99 4.00
N VAL A 604 -15.28 -9.53 4.59
CA VAL A 604 -16.53 -9.84 3.91
C VAL A 604 -17.72 -9.24 4.66
N ARG A 605 -18.61 -8.56 3.93
CA ARG A 605 -19.87 -8.03 4.44
C ARG A 605 -21.03 -8.51 3.56
N VAL A 606 -21.92 -9.31 4.13
CA VAL A 606 -23.08 -9.89 3.43
C VAL A 606 -24.27 -8.93 3.50
N GLU A 607 -24.82 -8.50 2.36
CA GLU A 607 -25.92 -7.51 2.32
C GLU A 607 -27.27 -8.15 1.97
N ALA A 608 -27.30 -8.97 0.92
CA ALA A 608 -28.47 -9.73 0.49
C ALA A 608 -28.01 -11.04 -0.19
N GLN A 609 -28.95 -11.96 -0.46
CA GLN A 609 -28.80 -13.23 -1.20
C GLN A 609 -27.44 -13.97 -1.17
N THR A 610 -27.49 -15.21 -0.71
CA THR A 610 -26.41 -16.21 -0.69
C THR A 610 -25.87 -16.52 -2.09
N GLY A 611 -24.54 -16.51 -2.28
CA GLY A 611 -23.88 -16.84 -3.54
C GLY A 611 -22.40 -17.11 -3.34
N ILE A 612 -21.68 -17.33 -4.43
CA ILE A 612 -20.22 -17.47 -4.41
C ILE A 612 -19.61 -16.07 -4.52
N PHE A 613 -18.69 -15.75 -3.61
CA PHE A 613 -18.02 -14.45 -3.58
C PHE A 613 -16.53 -14.55 -3.95
N LEU A 614 -15.94 -15.74 -3.90
CA LEU A 614 -14.55 -15.97 -4.30
C LEU A 614 -14.43 -17.32 -5.02
N THR A 615 -13.80 -17.32 -6.19
CA THR A 615 -13.48 -18.52 -6.97
C THR A 615 -12.00 -18.48 -7.35
N VAL A 616 -11.28 -19.56 -7.12
CA VAL A 616 -9.90 -19.76 -7.58
C VAL A 616 -9.90 -20.85 -8.64
N ALA A 617 -9.56 -20.50 -9.87
CA ALA A 617 -9.64 -21.42 -11.01
C ALA A 617 -8.69 -21.03 -12.12
N ASN A 618 -8.40 -21.98 -13.00
CA ASN A 618 -7.80 -21.72 -14.31
C ASN A 618 -8.75 -22.27 -15.41
N PRO A 619 -8.41 -22.20 -16.71
CA PRO A 619 -9.33 -22.64 -17.76
C PRO A 619 -9.75 -24.13 -17.71
N TYR A 620 -9.00 -24.97 -16.99
CA TYR A 620 -9.22 -26.42 -16.98
C TYR A 620 -9.71 -26.95 -15.63
N THR A 621 -9.48 -26.20 -14.55
CA THR A 621 -9.71 -26.70 -13.20
C THR A 621 -10.14 -25.61 -12.22
N CYS A 622 -10.82 -26.05 -11.17
CA CYS A 622 -11.18 -25.24 -10.02
C CYS A 622 -10.37 -25.70 -8.80
N LEU A 623 -9.88 -24.75 -8.00
CA LEU A 623 -9.05 -25.03 -6.82
C LEU A 623 -9.82 -24.77 -5.51
N LEU A 624 -10.53 -23.65 -5.42
CA LEU A 624 -11.22 -23.23 -4.21
C LEU A 624 -12.44 -22.38 -4.58
N VAL A 625 -13.54 -22.59 -3.86
CA VAL A 625 -14.72 -21.75 -3.94
C VAL A 625 -15.13 -21.34 -2.53
N LEU A 626 -15.28 -20.05 -2.27
CA LEU A 626 -15.87 -19.52 -1.04
C LEU A 626 -17.22 -18.86 -1.35
N GLY A 627 -18.20 -19.18 -0.53
CA GLY A 627 -19.56 -18.67 -0.70
C GLY A 627 -20.44 -18.97 0.50
N PHE A 628 -21.73 -18.70 0.32
CA PHE A 628 -22.74 -18.92 1.35
C PHE A 628 -23.77 -19.93 0.89
N ARG A 629 -24.11 -20.94 1.70
CA ARG A 629 -25.22 -21.87 1.42
C ARG A 629 -26.56 -21.13 1.32
N SER A 630 -27.45 -21.67 0.49
CA SER A 630 -28.71 -21.03 0.06
C SER A 630 -29.80 -21.01 1.13
N ASP A 631 -29.66 -21.80 2.18
CA ASP A 631 -30.62 -21.98 3.25
C ASP A 631 -30.50 -20.93 4.36
N ASN A 632 -29.30 -20.46 4.70
CA ASN A 632 -29.11 -19.69 5.94
C ASN A 632 -27.85 -18.78 6.03
N ASN A 633 -27.27 -18.31 4.91
CA ASN A 633 -26.04 -17.48 4.91
C ASN A 633 -24.84 -18.14 5.63
N VAL A 634 -24.76 -19.47 5.58
CA VAL A 634 -23.67 -20.23 6.20
C VAL A 634 -22.45 -20.18 5.28
N LEU A 635 -21.34 -19.65 5.78
CA LEU A 635 -20.07 -19.61 5.07
C LEU A 635 -19.59 -21.03 4.77
N VAL A 636 -19.14 -21.29 3.55
CA VAL A 636 -18.57 -22.57 3.14
C VAL A 636 -17.35 -22.34 2.26
N ALA A 637 -16.29 -23.10 2.55
CA ALA A 637 -15.19 -23.32 1.64
C ALA A 637 -15.33 -24.68 0.97
N TYR A 638 -15.34 -24.70 -0.36
CA TYR A 638 -15.38 -25.93 -1.15
C TYR A 638 -14.06 -26.12 -1.90
N LEU A 639 -13.44 -27.29 -1.71
CA LEU A 639 -12.25 -27.71 -2.44
C LEU A 639 -12.59 -28.94 -3.29
N PRO A 640 -12.69 -28.80 -4.63
CA PRO A 640 -12.92 -29.94 -5.51
C PRO A 640 -11.67 -30.84 -5.57
N ASN A 641 -11.89 -32.16 -5.59
CA ASN A 641 -10.83 -33.17 -5.80
C ASN A 641 -9.62 -33.00 -4.85
N ALA A 642 -9.92 -32.77 -3.57
CA ALA A 642 -8.91 -32.48 -2.53
C ALA A 642 -8.54 -33.69 -1.66
N THR A 643 -9.18 -34.84 -1.89
CA THR A 643 -8.91 -36.08 -1.15
C THR A 643 -8.05 -37.04 -1.97
N SER A 644 -7.44 -38.04 -1.32
CA SER A 644 -6.66 -39.08 -2.01
C SER A 644 -7.49 -39.92 -3.00
N SER A 645 -8.80 -40.03 -2.80
CA SER A 645 -9.74 -40.70 -3.72
C SER A 645 -10.33 -39.76 -4.77
N GLY A 646 -9.96 -38.48 -4.73
CA GLY A 646 -10.38 -37.45 -5.65
C GLY A 646 -11.77 -36.86 -5.47
N ASN A 647 -12.34 -37.03 -4.29
CA ASN A 647 -13.60 -36.39 -3.89
C ASN A 647 -13.39 -34.91 -3.50
N GLY A 648 -14.44 -34.10 -3.66
CA GLY A 648 -14.48 -32.73 -3.16
C GLY A 648 -14.84 -32.64 -1.68
N VAL A 649 -14.39 -31.56 -1.02
CA VAL A 649 -14.50 -31.31 0.42
C VAL A 649 -15.25 -30.01 0.67
N ASN A 650 -16.21 -30.02 1.61
CA ASN A 650 -16.93 -28.83 2.06
C ASN A 650 -16.62 -28.54 3.53
N ILE A 651 -15.98 -27.41 3.81
CA ILE A 651 -15.69 -26.94 5.17
C ILE A 651 -16.76 -25.92 5.53
N VAL A 652 -17.55 -26.25 6.55
CA VAL A 652 -18.69 -25.44 6.97
C VAL A 652 -18.23 -24.47 8.06
N GLY A 653 -18.38 -23.18 7.80
CA GLY A 653 -18.14 -22.11 8.75
C GLY A 653 -19.42 -21.67 9.48
N PRO A 654 -19.40 -20.51 10.15
CA PRO A 654 -20.54 -20.02 10.89
C PRO A 654 -21.60 -19.43 9.95
N LYS A 655 -22.80 -19.21 10.50
CA LYS A 655 -23.76 -18.29 9.90
C LYS A 655 -23.22 -16.88 9.97
N MET A 656 -23.16 -16.19 8.83
CA MET A 656 -22.62 -14.84 8.78
C MET A 656 -23.66 -13.78 9.18
N PRO A 657 -23.27 -12.79 10.00
CA PRO A 657 -24.14 -11.66 10.32
C PRO A 657 -24.40 -10.81 9.08
N SER A 658 -25.65 -10.41 8.88
CA SER A 658 -26.02 -9.49 7.80
C SER A 658 -25.50 -8.08 8.11
N ASN A 659 -24.97 -7.40 7.09
CA ASN A 659 -24.47 -6.03 7.13
C ASN A 659 -23.35 -5.76 8.14
N ALA A 660 -22.60 -6.78 8.55
CA ALA A 660 -21.42 -6.64 9.40
C ALA A 660 -20.18 -7.17 8.67
N TRP A 661 -19.07 -6.47 8.86
CA TRP A 661 -17.76 -6.90 8.38
C TRP A 661 -17.25 -8.06 9.22
N VAL A 662 -16.84 -9.13 8.56
CA VAL A 662 -16.21 -10.29 9.17
C VAL A 662 -14.98 -10.65 8.35
N HIS A 663 -13.83 -10.71 9.01
CA HIS A 663 -12.62 -11.24 8.38
C HIS A 663 -12.78 -12.74 8.15
N VAL A 664 -12.55 -13.19 6.93
CA VAL A 664 -12.59 -14.59 6.51
C VAL A 664 -11.19 -14.97 6.04
N ALA A 665 -10.69 -16.11 6.53
CA ALA A 665 -9.44 -16.67 6.03
C ALA A 665 -9.58 -18.16 5.77
N PHE A 666 -9.01 -18.60 4.65
CA PHE A 666 -8.88 -20.00 4.29
C PHE A 666 -7.40 -20.36 4.22
N THR A 667 -7.03 -21.50 4.80
CA THR A 667 -5.65 -22.02 4.72
C THR A 667 -5.65 -23.47 4.28
N TRP A 668 -4.61 -23.87 3.54
CA TRP A 668 -4.36 -25.26 3.19
C TRP A 668 -2.87 -25.58 3.24
N SER A 669 -2.52 -26.73 3.81
CA SER A 669 -1.19 -27.34 3.66
C SER A 669 -1.26 -28.87 3.61
N SER A 670 -0.19 -29.49 3.09
CA SER A 670 -0.03 -30.94 3.07
C SER A 670 0.22 -31.56 4.46
N GLN A 671 0.34 -30.75 5.51
CA GLN A 671 0.51 -31.21 6.89
C GLN A 671 -0.75 -30.95 7.71
N ASN A 672 -1.26 -29.72 7.66
CA ASN A 672 -2.35 -29.24 8.50
C ASN A 672 -3.71 -29.23 7.80
N ARG A 673 -3.76 -29.62 6.52
CA ARG A 673 -4.99 -29.80 5.74
C ARG A 673 -5.76 -28.48 5.59
N ALA A 674 -7.02 -28.57 5.18
CA ALA A 674 -7.83 -27.41 4.87
C ALA A 674 -8.50 -26.87 6.15
N LYS A 675 -8.41 -25.56 6.38
CA LYS A 675 -9.00 -24.87 7.53
C LYS A 675 -9.68 -23.57 7.11
N LEU A 676 -10.78 -23.24 7.80
CA LEU A 676 -11.57 -22.04 7.59
C LEU A 676 -11.67 -21.26 8.90
N TYR A 677 -11.32 -19.98 8.87
CA TYR A 677 -11.31 -19.09 10.00
C TYR A 677 -12.23 -17.89 9.78
N THR A 678 -12.78 -17.37 10.87
CA THR A 678 -13.39 -16.05 10.89
C THR A 678 -12.87 -15.25 12.09
N SER A 679 -12.44 -14.01 11.85
CA SER A 679 -11.88 -13.13 12.88
C SER A 679 -10.82 -13.83 13.75
N SER A 680 -9.92 -14.58 13.11
CA SER A 680 -8.85 -15.41 13.72
C SER A 680 -9.30 -16.64 14.50
N PHE A 681 -10.59 -16.94 14.60
CA PHE A 681 -11.10 -18.16 15.22
C PHE A 681 -11.31 -19.26 14.18
N LEU A 682 -10.79 -20.46 14.45
CA LEU A 682 -11.04 -21.65 13.63
C LEU A 682 -12.53 -22.00 13.67
N GLN A 683 -13.16 -22.07 12.50
CA GLN A 683 -14.58 -22.36 12.35
C GLN A 683 -14.84 -23.79 11.88
N GLY A 684 -13.96 -24.30 11.02
CA GLY A 684 -14.04 -25.66 10.50
C GLY A 684 -12.73 -26.09 9.88
N SER A 685 -12.53 -27.40 9.80
CA SER A 685 -11.40 -28.03 9.13
C SER A 685 -11.87 -29.33 8.48
N ASP A 686 -11.07 -29.85 7.54
CA ASP A 686 -11.27 -31.17 6.97
C ASP A 686 -9.93 -31.88 6.78
N ASP A 687 -9.74 -32.95 7.55
CA ASP A 687 -8.48 -33.69 7.55
C ASP A 687 -8.30 -34.61 6.34
N THR A 688 -9.38 -34.86 5.57
CA THR A 688 -9.34 -35.67 4.35
C THR A 688 -8.83 -34.89 3.14
N ALA A 689 -8.74 -33.55 3.23
CA ALA A 689 -8.19 -32.66 2.21
C ALA A 689 -6.65 -32.80 2.10
N THR A 690 -6.18 -34.00 1.80
CA THR A 690 -4.76 -34.39 1.84
C THR A 690 -3.97 -34.00 0.60
N THR A 691 -4.64 -33.74 -0.51
CA THR A 691 -4.00 -33.45 -1.81
C THR A 691 -4.72 -32.32 -2.55
N LEU A 692 -4.11 -31.84 -3.64
CA LEU A 692 -4.72 -30.91 -4.58
C LEU A 692 -4.67 -31.50 -6.00
N ASN A 693 -5.36 -32.62 -6.24
CA ASN A 693 -5.21 -33.40 -7.48
C ASN A 693 -5.63 -32.65 -8.74
N ASN A 694 -6.55 -31.71 -8.59
CA ASN A 694 -7.04 -30.85 -9.65
C ASN A 694 -6.15 -29.64 -9.91
N ALA A 695 -5.18 -29.39 -9.05
CA ALA A 695 -4.39 -28.18 -9.10
C ALA A 695 -3.20 -28.33 -10.07
N ARG A 696 -2.47 -27.25 -10.32
CA ARG A 696 -1.39 -27.16 -11.31
C ARG A 696 -0.40 -28.33 -11.20
N GLY A 697 -0.42 -29.24 -12.19
CA GLY A 697 0.41 -30.46 -12.23
C GLY A 697 -0.10 -31.51 -13.24
N GLY A 698 0.81 -32.32 -13.81
CA GLY A 698 0.52 -33.41 -14.76
C GLY A 698 0.06 -32.95 -16.15
N ASN A 699 -1.17 -32.42 -16.26
CA ASN A 699 -1.85 -32.07 -17.52
C ASN A 699 -2.34 -30.61 -17.60
N ASN A 700 -2.18 -29.83 -16.53
CA ASN A 700 -2.69 -28.45 -16.44
C ASN A 700 -1.59 -27.51 -15.92
N SER A 701 -0.91 -26.82 -16.82
CA SER A 701 0.20 -25.91 -16.50
C SER A 701 -0.21 -24.45 -16.33
N SER A 702 -1.47 -24.10 -16.65
CA SER A 702 -1.96 -22.73 -16.58
C SER A 702 -2.00 -22.22 -15.13
N PRO A 703 -1.56 -20.98 -14.89
CA PRO A 703 -1.60 -20.39 -13.55
C PRO A 703 -3.04 -20.13 -13.10
N MET A 704 -3.23 -19.99 -11.79
CA MET A 704 -4.55 -19.77 -11.21
C MET A 704 -4.97 -18.30 -11.34
N THR A 705 -6.26 -18.08 -11.47
CA THR A 705 -6.92 -16.77 -11.38
C THR A 705 -7.84 -16.79 -10.17
N ILE A 706 -7.80 -15.73 -9.36
CA ILE A 706 -8.77 -15.51 -8.29
C ILE A 706 -9.79 -14.49 -8.79
N THR A 707 -11.07 -14.84 -8.73
CA THR A 707 -12.19 -13.97 -9.05
C THR A 707 -13.04 -13.74 -7.82
N LEU A 708 -13.16 -12.48 -7.42
CA LEU A 708 -14.13 -12.00 -6.47
C LEU A 708 -15.44 -11.63 -7.19
N GLY A 709 -16.58 -11.98 -6.62
CA GLY A 709 -17.89 -11.80 -7.25
C GLY A 709 -18.21 -12.87 -8.29
N THR A 710 -18.71 -12.47 -9.47
CA THR A 710 -19.22 -13.40 -10.49
C THR A 710 -18.08 -14.06 -11.26
N TYR A 711 -17.99 -15.39 -11.20
CA TYR A 711 -17.10 -16.18 -12.06
C TYR A 711 -17.80 -16.58 -13.37
N SER A 712 -17.15 -16.35 -14.51
CA SER A 712 -17.64 -16.73 -15.84
C SER A 712 -16.61 -17.51 -16.66
N GLY A 713 -15.64 -18.15 -16.00
CA GLY A 713 -14.63 -18.95 -16.68
C GLY A 713 -15.13 -20.35 -17.09
N PRO A 714 -14.36 -21.07 -17.93
CA PRO A 714 -14.80 -22.34 -18.50
C PRO A 714 -14.65 -23.55 -17.56
N ALA A 715 -13.95 -23.42 -16.43
CA ALA A 715 -13.80 -24.52 -15.48
C ALA A 715 -15.08 -24.73 -14.66
N ASN A 716 -15.38 -25.99 -14.36
CA ASN A 716 -16.51 -26.32 -13.51
C ASN A 716 -16.17 -26.09 -12.03
N CYS A 717 -16.74 -25.04 -11.45
CA CYS A 717 -16.59 -24.63 -10.05
C CYS A 717 -17.86 -24.83 -9.21
N GLU A 718 -18.78 -25.71 -9.62
CA GLU A 718 -20.00 -25.99 -8.85
C GLU A 718 -19.72 -27.01 -7.74
N GLY A 719 -19.87 -26.63 -6.47
CA GLY A 719 -19.67 -27.59 -5.37
C GLY A 719 -20.01 -27.15 -3.95
N ILE A 720 -20.37 -25.88 -3.74
CA ILE A 720 -21.18 -25.53 -2.56
C ILE A 720 -22.58 -26.05 -2.83
N GLN A 721 -23.00 -27.09 -2.08
CA GLN A 721 -24.24 -27.85 -2.32
C GLN A 721 -25.43 -26.97 -2.74
N GLY A 722 -25.85 -27.10 -4.01
CA GLY A 722 -27.02 -26.43 -4.57
C GLY A 722 -26.81 -24.98 -5.03
N ILE A 723 -25.57 -24.52 -5.17
CA ILE A 723 -25.26 -23.16 -5.64
C ILE A 723 -24.40 -23.21 -6.91
N PRO A 724 -24.95 -22.79 -8.07
CA PRO A 724 -24.15 -22.67 -9.28
C PRO A 724 -23.16 -21.51 -9.14
N SER A 725 -21.99 -21.62 -9.77
CA SER A 725 -20.95 -20.56 -9.79
C SER A 725 -21.45 -19.23 -10.36
N SER A 726 -22.51 -19.27 -11.16
CA SER A 726 -23.20 -18.09 -11.70
C SER A 726 -24.09 -17.36 -10.67
N LYS A 727 -24.37 -17.95 -9.51
CA LYS A 727 -25.21 -17.31 -8.49
C LYS A 727 -24.47 -16.16 -7.83
N THR A 728 -24.92 -14.95 -8.13
CA THR A 728 -24.29 -13.70 -7.69
C THR A 728 -24.35 -13.54 -6.17
N PHE A 729 -23.17 -13.36 -5.55
CA PHE A 729 -23.04 -12.83 -4.21
C PHE A 729 -23.45 -11.36 -4.17
N ILE A 730 -24.33 -10.98 -3.23
CA ILE A 730 -24.69 -9.57 -3.00
C ILE A 730 -24.10 -9.12 -1.68
N GLY A 731 -22.98 -8.43 -1.76
CA GLY A 731 -22.32 -7.85 -0.60
C GLY A 731 -21.04 -7.14 -0.98
N SER A 732 -20.23 -6.86 0.02
CA SER A 732 -19.01 -6.07 -0.13
C SER A 732 -17.80 -6.84 0.38
N LEU A 733 -16.67 -6.65 -0.30
CA LEU A 733 -15.38 -7.25 0.05
C LEU A 733 -14.34 -6.15 0.19
N ASP A 734 -13.41 -6.36 1.11
CA ASP A 734 -12.36 -5.40 1.46
C ASP A 734 -11.06 -6.12 1.82
N GLU A 735 -9.91 -5.44 1.70
CA GLU A 735 -8.61 -5.88 2.23
C GLU A 735 -8.27 -7.35 1.86
N PHE A 736 -8.07 -7.62 0.57
CA PHE A 736 -7.88 -8.96 0.01
C PHE A 736 -6.41 -9.36 -0.10
N PHE A 737 -6.02 -10.42 0.60
CA PHE A 737 -4.66 -10.97 0.66
C PHE A 737 -4.57 -12.40 0.14
N VAL A 738 -3.43 -12.72 -0.49
CA VAL A 738 -3.08 -14.05 -1.01
C VAL A 738 -1.66 -14.38 -0.59
N PHE A 739 -1.45 -15.57 -0.02
CA PHE A 739 -0.14 -16.04 0.45
C PHE A 739 0.20 -17.43 -0.10
N SER A 740 1.49 -17.66 -0.38
CA SER A 740 2.08 -18.96 -0.78
C SER A 740 2.52 -19.81 0.42
N ARG A 741 1.92 -19.57 1.60
CA ARG A 741 2.12 -20.34 2.82
C ARG A 741 0.82 -20.52 3.60
N GLU A 742 0.85 -21.45 4.55
CA GLU A 742 -0.18 -21.51 5.59
C GLU A 742 0.04 -20.40 6.62
N LEU A 743 -0.96 -19.53 6.78
CA LEU A 743 -0.97 -18.53 7.85
C LEU A 743 -1.16 -19.20 9.20
N GLN A 744 -0.36 -18.77 10.17
CA GLN A 744 -0.48 -19.13 11.58
C GLN A 744 -1.48 -18.20 12.28
N LEU A 745 -1.89 -18.57 13.49
CA LEU A 745 -2.84 -17.78 14.27
C LEU A 745 -2.38 -16.33 14.48
N SER A 746 -1.09 -16.12 14.76
CA SER A 746 -0.49 -14.79 14.92
C SER A 746 -0.60 -13.93 13.65
N ASP A 747 -0.44 -14.54 12.47
CA ASP A 747 -0.61 -13.82 11.20
C ASP A 747 -2.07 -13.37 11.04
N LEU A 748 -3.02 -14.27 11.34
CA LEU A 748 -4.45 -13.97 11.25
C LEU A 748 -4.84 -12.84 12.21
N GLU A 749 -4.32 -12.85 13.44
CA GLU A 749 -4.50 -11.77 14.42
C GLU A 749 -3.95 -10.43 13.93
N GLN A 750 -2.81 -10.44 13.22
CA GLN A 750 -2.23 -9.24 12.63
C GLN A 750 -3.14 -8.66 11.53
N LEU A 751 -3.71 -9.50 10.66
CA LEU A 751 -4.59 -9.06 9.56
C LEU A 751 -5.93 -8.48 10.02
N ILE A 752 -6.39 -8.79 11.24
CA ILE A 752 -7.66 -8.25 11.76
C ILE A 752 -7.51 -7.00 12.61
N THR A 753 -6.29 -6.63 12.97
CA THR A 753 -6.05 -5.49 13.86
C THR A 753 -6.00 -4.21 13.02
N PRO A 754 -6.94 -3.27 13.19
CA PRO A 754 -6.88 -2.00 12.46
C PRO A 754 -5.66 -1.22 12.95
N ASN A 755 -4.77 -0.88 12.03
CA ASN A 755 -3.61 -0.01 12.26
C ASN A 755 -4.03 1.35 12.85
#